data_AF-A0A2P7R642-F1
#
_entry.id   AF-A0A2P7R642-F1
#
_cell.length_a   1.000
_cell.length_b   1.000
_cell.length_c   1.000
_cell.angle_alpha   90.00
_cell.angle_beta   90.00
_cell.angle_gamma   90.00
#
_symmetry.space_group_name_H-M   'P 1'
#
loop_
_entity.id
_entity.type
_entity.pdbx_description
1 polymer ?
#
loop_
_entity_poly.entity_id
_entity_poly.type
_entity_poly.pdbx_seq_one_letter_code
_entity_poly.pdbx_strand_id
1 'polypeptide(L)'
;MNSSTTPAQGLRYTGIATAVLLTLGLASAAPVDDVGPPPATDPSAFVDPPADNRAALAELLTLPAAYKGALEMPDNVFGDRTTPLAENVLQPDDQPSFDYPSEGPASPLYGARPFTQHMLRFEAFGMEKVDPTVPAGNIRFPQPSTGPAPEQDPLYLARSSPAGSALDAFLQQPGFHPFPTQFANVLDRNPWKAHIEHFLNRSLVGAPAEGRPPGKGWSHQRWNEFYPQVGFKTVQAGSRVNSGILDSKQTHGYTNGEFGPGGLYYHNGSSRGLAVRFHPKMPVQDHKSLWTFDGTLPPKLLMARHGQPILMRHYNALPIDPAANRGFGLHTITTHEHNGHVPAESDGYANAFFFPGQFYDYRWPMQLAGYDSINTTAEDPRAAFPCEPGETLWVNDTNPGLKNCDNGSIRIRGDWRETMSTHWFHDHMLDFTAQNVYKGNAAMMNYYSALDRGNEGFEDGVNLRFPSGTAYSWGNRDYDVNLIIADKAWDPSGQLWFNPFNTDGFLGDQMLVNWLYKPYLDVRARSYRFRLLNGSVSRYFKIAVVREISGGGGEFPGPDGSGVSYDRVPFHLIANDGNIMEHAIPFDGSRDLDGDGDLDDHHGIMPEQGIAERYDIIIDFSKHGIQPGDRIYFVNLMEHDDGRNPEEAIPLDEVLSEEYKAVTRQTDKGLRWRDGDPVVGKFLQFNVKPYAGQDLSMNPAEYEPGGKKMIPLTIDRDDPEMQAKLRQARKRTFEFSRSDGTDENPWTIQTDDGFGYAMDPRRISAAPQLDTGPTDAGFSGDTTLEVWRLDNSGGGWSHPVHVHFEEGVILSRDGKAPPEWEKWARKDVFRIGREDEASEVVEIAFRFREFAGTYMEHCHNTQHEDTAMLLRWDLEQPGQFQLMPTPLPSWDGVRYVNSVALPTARTGFRDDDDESRDDGGSIDDIVDNDDGLGDNGNTDDGLADNGDGNTDGGLADNGDGNTGDGLADNGDGNTGDGLADNDDGNSGDDLADVGDSRDDDRNRNARDERRDRDDDRNRNARDERRDRDDDRNRNTRDERRDRDDDRNRNTRDERRDRDDDRNRNNNRRSDELRRSAGITPVASFVDR
;
A
#
# COMPACT_ATOMS: atom_id res chain seq x y z
N MET A 1 62.17 1.73 -6.55
CA MET A 1 63.63 1.79 -6.31
C MET A 1 63.96 3.11 -5.62
N ASN A 2 65.06 3.12 -4.86
CA ASN A 2 65.86 4.24 -4.31
C ASN A 2 65.28 5.68 -4.45
N SER A 3 64.96 6.45 -3.39
CA SER A 3 65.67 6.84 -2.15
C SER A 3 66.65 8.03 -2.28
N SER A 4 66.39 9.14 -1.58
CA SER A 4 67.34 10.10 -0.94
C SER A 4 66.69 11.48 -0.71
N THR A 5 67.26 12.41 0.07
CA THR A 5 67.27 12.46 1.56
C THR A 5 67.95 13.76 2.03
N THR A 6 67.22 14.64 2.74
CA THR A 6 67.71 15.63 3.76
C THR A 6 68.82 16.63 3.32
N PRO A 7 69.35 17.55 4.17
CA PRO A 7 69.01 18.00 5.55
C PRO A 7 68.45 19.47 5.55
N ALA A 8 68.34 20.27 6.63
CA ALA A 8 68.84 20.16 8.01
C ALA A 8 67.98 20.90 9.09
N GLN A 9 68.07 20.35 10.30
CA GLN A 9 68.12 20.91 11.68
C GLN A 9 68.12 22.45 11.91
N GLY A 10 67.61 22.96 13.05
CA GLY A 10 66.96 22.28 14.18
C GLY A 10 67.18 22.92 15.56
N LEU A 11 67.04 22.10 16.62
CA LEU A 11 67.16 22.42 18.07
C LEU A 11 65.96 23.23 18.63
N ARG A 12 65.60 23.28 19.94
CA ARG A 12 65.75 22.50 21.22
C ARG A 12 64.81 23.19 22.23
N TYR A 13 64.32 22.67 23.36
CA TYR A 13 64.25 21.36 24.07
C TYR A 13 62.93 21.44 24.93
N THR A 14 62.47 20.51 25.78
CA THR A 14 63.02 19.35 26.53
C THR A 14 61.88 18.32 26.78
N GLY A 15 62.09 17.24 27.54
CA GLY A 15 61.01 16.34 27.97
C GLY A 15 61.22 15.72 29.36
N ILE A 16 60.13 15.20 29.96
CA ILE A 16 60.11 14.26 31.10
C ILE A 16 59.19 13.10 30.68
N ALA A 17 59.57 11.87 31.02
CA ALA A 17 58.79 10.68 30.71
C ALA A 17 57.82 10.31 31.84
N THR A 18 56.65 9.82 31.49
CA THR A 18 55.75 9.08 32.39
C THR A 18 55.26 7.85 31.65
N ALA A 19 55.33 6.68 32.29
CA ALA A 19 54.97 5.42 31.66
C ALA A 19 53.44 5.30 31.56
N VAL A 20 52.91 5.26 30.34
CA VAL A 20 51.55 4.77 30.09
C VAL A 20 51.61 3.25 30.14
N LEU A 21 50.87 2.62 31.06
CA LEU A 21 50.68 1.17 31.01
C LEU A 21 49.88 0.85 29.75
N LEU A 22 50.39 -0.08 28.94
CA LEU A 22 49.60 -0.80 27.95
C LEU A 22 48.67 -1.76 28.69
N THR A 23 47.55 -1.22 29.19
CA THR A 23 46.37 -2.02 29.51
C THR A 23 45.83 -2.55 28.20
N LEU A 24 46.27 -3.75 27.82
CA LEU A 24 45.55 -4.61 26.88
C LEU A 24 44.24 -5.02 27.56
N GLY A 25 43.28 -4.10 27.57
CA GLY A 25 41.89 -4.45 27.78
C GLY A 25 41.49 -5.37 26.65
N LEU A 26 41.11 -6.59 26.99
CA LEU A 26 40.22 -7.36 26.14
C LEU A 26 38.94 -6.53 26.04
N ALA A 27 38.77 -5.82 24.93
CA ALA A 27 37.50 -5.24 24.60
C ALA A 27 36.53 -6.41 24.44
N SER A 28 35.63 -6.56 25.42
CA SER A 28 34.40 -7.32 25.20
C SER A 28 33.75 -6.78 23.93
N ALA A 29 33.13 -7.66 23.14
CA ALA A 29 32.06 -7.18 22.27
C ALA A 29 31.04 -6.42 23.13
N ALA A 30 30.42 -5.38 22.56
CA ALA A 30 29.45 -4.55 23.25
C ALA A 30 28.03 -4.88 22.74
N PRO A 31 27.36 -5.91 23.31
CA PRO A 31 25.91 -5.97 23.33
C PRO A 31 25.38 -4.96 24.37
N VAL A 32 24.19 -4.38 24.26
CA VAL A 32 23.18 -4.38 23.18
C VAL A 32 22.90 -2.91 22.84
N ASP A 33 22.13 -2.62 21.78
CA ASP A 33 21.41 -1.34 21.70
C ASP A 33 20.60 -1.05 22.97
N ASP A 34 20.45 0.23 23.35
CA ASP A 34 19.73 0.61 24.58
C ASP A 34 18.21 0.52 24.39
N VAL A 35 17.69 -0.69 24.59
CA VAL A 35 16.27 -1.08 24.45
C VAL A 35 15.47 -0.91 25.73
N GLY A 36 16.04 -0.31 26.79
CA GLY A 36 15.28 0.07 27.98
C GLY A 36 14.29 1.23 27.69
N PRO A 37 13.31 1.49 28.56
CA PRO A 37 12.39 2.62 28.37
C PRO A 37 13.15 3.98 28.34
N PRO A 38 12.53 5.05 27.80
CA PRO A 38 13.09 6.39 27.89
C PRO A 38 13.14 6.88 29.35
N PRO A 39 14.20 7.56 29.79
CA PRO A 39 14.25 8.13 31.14
C PRO A 39 13.22 9.25 31.29
N ALA A 40 12.71 9.49 32.51
CA ALA A 40 11.67 10.49 32.79
C ALA A 40 12.05 11.97 32.53
N THR A 41 13.22 12.24 31.95
CA THR A 41 13.67 13.56 31.44
C THR A 41 13.73 13.63 29.92
N ASP A 42 13.44 12.53 29.23
CA ASP A 42 13.34 12.44 27.78
C ASP A 42 11.98 13.00 27.31
N PRO A 43 11.90 13.77 26.20
CA PRO A 43 10.62 14.30 25.73
C PRO A 43 9.61 13.22 25.33
N SER A 44 10.07 12.02 24.97
CA SER A 44 9.25 10.86 24.58
C SER A 44 9.05 9.84 25.72
N ALA A 45 9.27 10.24 26.97
CA ALA A 45 9.05 9.39 28.14
C ALA A 45 7.63 8.81 28.18
N PHE A 46 7.54 7.50 28.45
CA PHE A 46 6.25 6.81 28.56
C PHE A 46 5.43 7.38 29.72
N VAL A 47 4.11 7.41 29.52
CA VAL A 47 3.16 8.05 30.43
C VAL A 47 2.37 7.00 31.20
N ASP A 48 2.04 7.30 32.46
CA ASP A 48 1.13 6.45 33.23
C ASP A 48 -0.26 6.41 32.55
N PRO A 49 -0.92 5.25 32.44
CA PRO A 49 -2.30 5.17 31.97
C PRO A 49 -3.22 6.03 32.84
N PRO A 50 -4.23 6.71 32.28
CA PRO A 50 -5.15 7.52 33.07
C PRO A 50 -5.93 6.64 34.06
N ALA A 51 -6.15 7.16 35.27
CA ALA A 51 -6.81 6.40 36.35
C ALA A 51 -8.28 6.04 36.05
N ASP A 52 -8.89 6.69 35.07
CA ASP A 52 -10.16 6.31 34.46
C ASP A 52 -10.04 6.45 32.92
N ASN A 53 -9.84 5.33 32.23
CA ASN A 53 -9.77 5.29 30.77
C ASN A 53 -11.05 5.81 30.10
N ARG A 54 -12.24 5.62 30.70
CA ARG A 54 -13.51 6.04 30.10
C ARG A 54 -13.67 7.55 30.16
N ALA A 55 -13.31 8.16 31.29
CA ALA A 55 -13.25 9.61 31.41
C ALA A 55 -12.23 10.23 30.44
N ALA A 56 -11.04 9.63 30.31
CA ALA A 56 -10.00 10.11 29.40
C ALA A 56 -10.38 9.95 27.90
N LEU A 57 -11.05 8.86 27.52
CA LEU A 57 -11.59 8.68 26.16
C LEU A 57 -12.68 9.73 25.85
N ALA A 58 -13.55 10.04 26.82
CA ALA A 58 -14.53 11.12 26.67
C ALA A 58 -13.88 12.51 26.62
N GLU A 59 -12.75 12.72 27.31
CA GLU A 59 -11.99 13.98 27.25
C GLU A 59 -11.39 14.22 25.86
N LEU A 60 -10.92 13.19 25.14
CA LEU A 60 -10.37 13.31 23.77
C LEU A 60 -11.31 14.07 22.82
N LEU A 61 -12.61 13.79 22.89
CA LEU A 61 -13.64 14.43 22.08
C LEU A 61 -13.78 15.95 22.33
N THR A 62 -13.23 16.45 23.44
CA THR A 62 -13.21 17.89 23.77
C THR A 62 -11.88 18.57 23.41
N LEU A 63 -10.85 17.80 23.07
CA LEU A 63 -9.54 18.33 22.70
C LEU A 63 -9.49 18.70 21.20
N PRO A 64 -8.77 19.77 20.80
CA PRO A 64 -8.49 20.03 19.39
C PRO A 64 -7.83 18.83 18.70
N ALA A 65 -8.10 18.65 17.41
CA ALA A 65 -7.49 17.62 16.57
C ALA A 65 -5.95 17.59 16.73
N ALA A 66 -5.38 16.40 16.83
CA ALA A 66 -3.95 16.20 17.08
C ALA A 66 -3.06 16.85 16.01
N TYR A 67 -3.47 16.74 14.74
CA TYR A 67 -2.76 17.30 13.59
C TYR A 67 -2.93 18.81 13.42
N LYS A 68 -3.65 19.55 14.29
CA LYS A 68 -3.99 20.98 14.10
C LYS A 68 -2.80 21.91 13.78
N GLY A 69 -1.56 21.52 14.13
CA GLY A 69 -0.34 22.24 13.75
C GLY A 69 0.16 22.02 12.32
N ALA A 70 -0.36 21.03 11.58
CA ALA A 70 -0.01 20.72 10.19
C ALA A 70 -0.41 21.85 9.24
N LEU A 71 -1.61 22.40 9.44
CA LEU A 71 -2.16 23.47 8.61
C LEU A 71 -2.15 24.81 9.35
N GLU A 72 -0.96 25.40 9.45
CA GLU A 72 -0.80 26.75 10.00
C GLU A 72 -0.76 27.83 8.90
N MET A 73 -1.61 28.82 9.06
CA MET A 73 -1.81 29.98 8.20
C MET A 73 -1.25 31.25 8.89
N PRO A 74 -1.17 32.40 8.18
CA PRO A 74 -0.66 33.64 8.77
C PRO A 74 -1.39 34.08 10.06
N ASP A 75 -0.69 34.84 10.90
CA ASP A 75 -1.20 35.43 12.14
C ASP A 75 -1.65 34.43 13.23
N ASN A 76 -1.10 33.21 13.22
CA ASN A 76 -1.46 32.09 14.12
C ASN A 76 -2.90 31.57 13.89
N VAL A 77 -3.42 31.72 12.66
CA VAL A 77 -4.64 31.04 12.23
C VAL A 77 -4.29 29.59 11.93
N PHE A 78 -5.05 28.65 12.48
CA PHE A 78 -4.91 27.22 12.20
C PHE A 78 -6.15 26.74 11.45
N GLY A 79 -5.96 26.06 10.32
CA GLY A 79 -7.02 25.42 9.56
C GLY A 79 -7.26 23.97 9.99
N ASP A 80 -8.10 23.31 9.22
CA ASP A 80 -8.53 21.91 9.31
C ASP A 80 -8.59 21.30 7.90
N ARG A 81 -9.06 20.05 7.77
CA ARG A 81 -9.14 19.36 6.46
C ARG A 81 -10.02 20.07 5.42
N THR A 82 -10.93 20.97 5.81
CA THR A 82 -11.77 21.75 4.87
C THR A 82 -11.04 22.94 4.27
N THR A 83 -10.05 23.48 4.99
CA THR A 83 -9.45 24.79 4.70
C THR A 83 -8.67 24.83 3.36
N PRO A 84 -7.81 23.85 2.97
CA PRO A 84 -7.09 23.87 1.69
C PRO A 84 -7.97 23.54 0.48
N LEU A 85 -9.24 23.25 0.70
CA LEU A 85 -10.23 22.89 -0.32
C LEU A 85 -11.04 24.13 -0.77
N ALA A 86 -10.94 25.24 -0.03
CA ALA A 86 -11.52 26.53 -0.41
C ALA A 86 -10.96 27.06 -1.75
N GLU A 87 -9.74 26.66 -2.14
CA GLU A 87 -9.15 26.91 -3.45
C GLU A 87 -9.39 25.79 -4.49
N ASN A 88 -10.31 24.83 -4.26
CA ASN A 88 -10.61 23.79 -5.26
C ASN A 88 -11.17 24.36 -6.56
N VAL A 89 -10.69 23.81 -7.67
CA VAL A 89 -11.06 24.13 -9.05
C VAL A 89 -12.56 23.94 -9.31
N LEU A 90 -13.21 23.01 -8.60
CA LEU A 90 -14.66 22.82 -8.57
C LEU A 90 -15.15 22.84 -7.12
N GLN A 91 -15.72 23.98 -6.72
CA GLN A 91 -16.33 24.18 -5.40
C GLN A 91 -17.59 23.31 -5.23
N PRO A 92 -18.01 22.94 -4.01
CA PRO A 92 -19.14 22.03 -3.78
C PRO A 92 -20.44 22.44 -4.51
N ASP A 93 -20.80 23.73 -4.49
CA ASP A 93 -22.00 24.25 -5.17
C ASP A 93 -21.93 24.16 -6.72
N ASP A 94 -20.73 24.07 -7.30
CA ASP A 94 -20.49 23.93 -8.74
C ASP A 94 -20.37 22.46 -9.18
N GLN A 95 -20.29 21.52 -8.23
CA GLN A 95 -20.27 20.09 -8.52
C GLN A 95 -21.65 19.64 -9.01
N PRO A 96 -21.72 18.71 -9.98
CA PRO A 96 -23.00 18.12 -10.37
C PRO A 96 -23.55 17.23 -9.26
N SER A 97 -24.69 16.60 -9.54
CA SER A 97 -25.06 15.34 -8.91
C SER A 97 -23.92 14.32 -9.06
N PHE A 98 -23.81 13.40 -8.11
CA PHE A 98 -22.96 12.21 -8.19
C PHE A 98 -23.31 11.43 -9.48
N ASP A 99 -22.54 11.68 -10.54
CA ASP A 99 -22.72 11.19 -11.91
C ASP A 99 -21.35 10.71 -12.44
N TYR A 100 -21.09 9.40 -12.31
CA TYR A 100 -20.27 8.52 -13.16
C TYR A 100 -19.00 9.08 -13.86
N PRO A 101 -17.79 8.63 -13.49
CA PRO A 101 -17.38 8.11 -12.18
C PRO A 101 -16.69 9.20 -11.33
N SER A 102 -16.17 10.25 -11.96
CA SER A 102 -15.28 11.22 -11.31
C SER A 102 -15.95 12.52 -10.86
N GLU A 103 -17.26 12.66 -11.07
CA GLU A 103 -18.08 13.87 -10.81
C GLU A 103 -17.64 15.15 -11.57
N GLY A 104 -16.43 15.20 -12.10
CA GLY A 104 -15.91 16.23 -12.97
C GLY A 104 -16.40 16.11 -14.41
N PRO A 105 -16.25 17.16 -15.23
CA PRO A 105 -16.40 17.04 -16.68
C PRO A 105 -15.39 16.03 -17.24
N ALA A 106 -15.81 15.23 -18.22
CA ALA A 106 -14.99 14.14 -18.78
C ALA A 106 -13.60 14.61 -19.25
N SER A 107 -12.55 13.92 -18.82
CA SER A 107 -11.15 14.34 -18.95
C SER A 107 -10.73 14.53 -20.42
N PRO A 108 -10.39 15.76 -20.87
CA PRO A 108 -10.08 16.03 -22.27
C PRO A 108 -8.75 15.37 -22.70
N LEU A 109 -8.77 14.55 -23.76
CA LEU A 109 -7.60 13.78 -24.21
C LEU A 109 -6.54 14.57 -25.02
N TYR A 110 -6.79 15.82 -25.41
CA TYR A 110 -5.86 16.64 -26.24
C TYR A 110 -5.38 15.96 -27.55
N GLY A 111 -6.16 15.02 -28.10
CA GLY A 111 -5.77 14.23 -29.27
C GLY A 111 -4.71 13.16 -28.99
N ALA A 112 -4.43 12.85 -27.72
CA ALA A 112 -3.87 11.56 -27.31
C ALA A 112 -4.70 10.40 -27.86
N ARG A 113 -4.09 9.22 -27.95
CA ARG A 113 -4.74 7.98 -28.36
C ARG A 113 -4.13 6.83 -27.54
N PRO A 114 -4.93 5.86 -27.08
CA PRO A 114 -4.40 4.65 -26.48
C PRO A 114 -3.29 4.03 -27.34
N PHE A 115 -2.28 3.50 -26.67
CA PHE A 115 -1.20 2.70 -27.27
C PHE A 115 -0.36 3.46 -28.31
N THR A 116 -0.32 4.80 -28.23
CA THR A 116 0.54 5.64 -29.08
C THR A 116 1.77 6.24 -28.37
N GLN A 117 2.03 5.83 -27.12
CA GLN A 117 3.25 6.14 -26.37
C GLN A 117 3.86 4.87 -25.76
N HIS A 118 5.19 4.77 -25.77
CA HIS A 118 5.90 3.71 -25.06
C HIS A 118 5.85 3.94 -23.54
N MET A 119 5.62 2.89 -22.76
CA MET A 119 5.59 2.93 -21.30
C MET A 119 6.99 3.27 -20.76
N LEU A 120 7.10 4.22 -19.84
CA LEU A 120 8.35 4.48 -19.13
C LEU A 120 8.63 3.33 -18.15
N ARG A 121 9.87 2.83 -18.18
CA ARG A 121 10.40 1.93 -17.15
C ARG A 121 10.76 2.76 -15.92
N PHE A 122 10.54 2.21 -14.72
CA PHE A 122 10.89 2.87 -13.47
C PHE A 122 12.39 3.24 -13.40
N GLU A 123 12.67 4.41 -12.83
CA GLU A 123 14.01 4.95 -12.61
C GLU A 123 14.45 4.63 -11.17
N ALA A 124 15.59 3.95 -11.01
CA ALA A 124 16.07 3.55 -9.68
C ALA A 124 16.66 4.75 -8.91
N PHE A 125 16.30 4.92 -7.64
CA PHE A 125 16.86 5.97 -6.76
C PHE A 125 18.40 5.92 -6.64
N GLY A 126 18.93 4.69 -6.66
CA GLY A 126 20.35 4.37 -6.59
C GLY A 126 21.02 4.77 -5.27
N MET A 127 21.38 3.75 -4.49
CA MET A 127 21.94 3.91 -3.15
C MET A 127 23.44 4.22 -3.22
N GLU A 128 23.91 5.07 -2.31
CA GLU A 128 25.33 5.28 -1.99
C GLU A 128 25.66 4.63 -0.63
N LYS A 129 26.93 4.30 -0.39
CA LYS A 129 27.36 3.78 0.91
C LYS A 129 27.21 4.86 2.00
N VAL A 130 26.61 4.52 3.12
CA VAL A 130 26.59 5.39 4.31
C VAL A 130 27.96 5.30 4.97
N ASP A 131 28.82 6.30 4.71
CA ASP A 131 30.21 6.31 5.16
C ASP A 131 30.55 7.64 5.87
N PRO A 132 30.83 7.63 7.20
CA PRO A 132 31.12 8.85 7.96
C PRO A 132 32.49 9.47 7.64
N THR A 133 33.30 8.85 6.78
CA THR A 133 34.57 9.42 6.29
C THR A 133 34.39 10.23 5.00
N VAL A 134 33.25 10.10 4.31
CA VAL A 134 32.93 10.90 3.12
C VAL A 134 32.63 12.34 3.54
N PRO A 135 33.35 13.36 3.02
CA PRO A 135 33.07 14.75 3.36
C PRO A 135 31.67 15.15 2.88
N ALA A 136 30.84 15.57 3.85
CA ALA A 136 29.51 16.11 3.62
C ALA A 136 29.47 17.22 2.56
N GLY A 137 28.40 17.23 1.75
CA GLY A 137 28.10 18.32 0.82
C GLY A 137 27.97 19.69 1.52
N ASN A 138 28.49 20.74 0.89
CA ASN A 138 28.49 22.11 1.43
C ASN A 138 27.26 22.94 1.02
N ILE A 139 26.47 22.47 0.05
CA ILE A 139 25.21 23.08 -0.36
C ILE A 139 24.13 22.57 0.60
N ARG A 140 23.46 23.48 1.30
CA ARG A 140 22.31 23.19 2.15
C ARG A 140 21.07 22.91 1.30
N PHE A 141 20.06 22.28 1.89
CA PHE A 141 18.77 22.08 1.23
C PHE A 141 18.23 23.43 0.70
N PRO A 142 18.00 23.58 -0.62
CA PRO A 142 17.79 24.88 -1.25
C PRO A 142 16.45 25.48 -0.83
N GLN A 143 16.42 26.80 -0.67
CA GLN A 143 15.20 27.56 -0.35
C GLN A 143 14.29 27.71 -1.59
N PRO A 144 12.97 27.90 -1.40
CA PRO A 144 12.07 28.24 -2.49
C PRO A 144 12.44 29.57 -3.15
N SER A 145 12.18 29.67 -4.45
CA SER A 145 12.41 30.88 -5.23
C SER A 145 11.27 31.12 -6.22
N THR A 146 11.02 32.37 -6.59
CA THR A 146 10.09 32.69 -7.68
C THR A 146 10.73 32.31 -9.02
N GLY A 147 9.97 31.67 -9.92
CA GLY A 147 10.44 31.23 -11.23
C GLY A 147 9.32 31.08 -12.25
N PRO A 148 9.62 30.69 -13.50
CA PRO A 148 8.60 30.52 -14.52
C PRO A 148 7.72 29.28 -14.25
N ALA A 149 6.40 29.45 -14.35
CA ALA A 149 5.47 28.34 -14.46
C ALA A 149 5.78 27.51 -15.73
N PRO A 150 5.57 26.18 -15.73
CA PRO A 150 4.84 25.39 -14.72
C PRO A 150 5.66 24.94 -13.50
N GLU A 151 6.99 25.02 -13.52
CA GLU A 151 7.85 24.43 -12.46
C GLU A 151 7.92 25.23 -11.16
N GLN A 152 7.61 26.53 -11.21
CA GLN A 152 7.71 27.46 -10.07
C GLN A 152 6.62 28.55 -10.15
N ASP A 153 6.33 29.22 -9.03
CA ASP A 153 5.42 30.36 -9.01
C ASP A 153 6.15 31.65 -9.42
N PRO A 154 5.65 32.42 -10.41
CA PRO A 154 6.33 33.62 -10.91
C PRO A 154 6.10 34.88 -10.05
N LEU A 155 5.23 34.83 -9.05
CA LEU A 155 4.80 36.00 -8.28
C LEU A 155 5.00 35.86 -6.76
N TYR A 156 4.80 34.67 -6.20
CA TYR A 156 4.73 34.45 -4.75
C TYR A 156 5.71 33.38 -4.27
N LEU A 157 6.76 33.78 -3.55
CA LEU A 157 7.81 32.89 -3.07
C LEU A 157 7.28 31.75 -2.18
N ALA A 158 6.32 32.04 -1.29
CA ALA A 158 5.71 31.02 -0.42
C ALA A 158 4.90 29.98 -1.21
N ARG A 159 4.35 30.35 -2.38
CA ARG A 159 3.60 29.46 -3.28
C ARG A 159 4.49 28.71 -4.28
N SER A 160 5.81 28.77 -4.13
CA SER A 160 6.79 28.21 -5.06
C SER A 160 7.68 27.16 -4.38
N SER A 161 8.21 26.24 -5.18
CA SER A 161 9.26 25.30 -4.77
C SER A 161 10.67 25.86 -5.07
N PRO A 162 11.76 25.22 -4.57
CA PRO A 162 13.12 25.52 -4.99
C PRO A 162 13.34 25.23 -6.49
N ALA A 163 14.19 26.02 -7.15
CA ALA A 163 14.47 25.82 -8.57
C ALA A 163 15.09 24.43 -8.84
N GLY A 164 14.61 23.73 -9.87
CA GLY A 164 14.99 22.34 -10.16
C GLY A 164 16.50 22.09 -10.26
N SER A 165 17.25 23.01 -10.88
CA SER A 165 18.71 22.92 -10.96
C SER A 165 19.44 23.07 -9.62
N ALA A 166 18.80 23.69 -8.62
CA ALA A 166 19.33 23.80 -7.26
C ALA A 166 19.03 22.52 -6.44
N LEU A 167 17.88 21.88 -6.67
CA LEU A 167 17.59 20.54 -6.14
C LEU A 167 18.57 19.51 -6.71
N ASP A 168 18.81 19.53 -8.02
CA ASP A 168 19.78 18.65 -8.67
C ASP A 168 21.20 18.84 -8.12
N ALA A 169 21.67 20.08 -8.01
CA ALA A 169 22.97 20.38 -7.43
C ALA A 169 23.08 19.98 -5.93
N PHE A 170 21.97 19.93 -5.21
CA PHE A 170 21.91 19.48 -3.82
C PHE A 170 21.94 17.96 -3.69
N LEU A 171 21.11 17.25 -4.47
CA LEU A 171 20.98 15.79 -4.45
C LEU A 171 22.23 15.08 -4.98
N GLN A 172 22.92 15.66 -5.98
CA GLN A 172 24.16 15.13 -6.55
C GLN A 172 25.39 15.18 -5.62
N GLN A 173 25.31 15.86 -4.47
CA GLN A 173 26.41 15.89 -3.51
C GLN A 173 26.64 14.48 -2.91
N PRO A 174 27.87 14.11 -2.55
CA PRO A 174 28.12 12.83 -1.88
C PRO A 174 27.66 12.89 -0.42
N GLY A 175 27.06 11.79 0.07
CA GLY A 175 26.78 11.57 1.47
C GLY A 175 25.76 12.52 2.12
N PHE A 176 25.66 12.46 3.45
CA PHE A 176 24.56 13.05 4.21
C PHE A 176 25.04 14.22 5.10
N HIS A 177 24.26 15.29 5.16
CA HIS A 177 24.49 16.43 6.04
C HIS A 177 23.17 16.92 6.65
N PRO A 178 23.02 16.96 7.99
CA PRO A 178 23.89 16.36 9.01
C PRO A 178 24.09 14.86 8.79
N PHE A 179 25.15 14.26 9.35
CA PHE A 179 25.32 12.81 9.27
C PHE A 179 24.20 12.09 10.07
N PRO A 180 23.64 10.97 9.59
CA PRO A 180 22.51 10.30 10.25
C PRO A 180 22.86 9.77 11.63
N THR A 181 21.89 9.82 12.55
CA THR A 181 22.04 9.37 13.94
C THR A 181 20.79 8.66 14.43
N GLN A 182 20.97 7.77 15.41
CA GLN A 182 19.89 7.08 16.12
C GLN A 182 18.76 8.04 16.53
N PHE A 183 19.12 9.10 17.24
CA PHE A 183 18.22 10.18 17.67
C PHE A 183 18.06 11.25 16.58
N ALA A 184 16.88 11.87 16.53
CA ALA A 184 16.58 13.01 15.66
C ALA A 184 17.42 14.26 16.01
N ASN A 185 17.88 14.98 14.99
CA ASN A 185 18.69 16.19 15.13
C ASN A 185 17.85 17.44 15.43
N VAL A 186 17.70 17.75 16.72
CA VAL A 186 17.05 18.97 17.24
C VAL A 186 17.95 20.23 17.22
N LEU A 187 19.20 20.11 16.77
CA LEU A 187 20.22 21.18 16.82
C LEU A 187 20.25 22.01 15.53
N ASP A 188 20.25 21.34 14.38
CA ASP A 188 20.20 21.98 13.07
C ASP A 188 18.82 22.60 12.83
N ARG A 189 18.81 23.77 12.19
CA ARG A 189 17.61 24.60 11.99
C ARG A 189 17.13 24.51 10.55
N ASN A 190 15.82 24.42 10.36
CA ASN A 190 15.19 24.39 9.03
C ASN A 190 15.75 25.57 8.19
N PRO A 191 16.43 25.30 7.05
CA PRO A 191 17.07 26.36 6.26
C PRO A 191 16.09 27.35 5.67
N TRP A 192 14.79 27.04 5.64
CA TRP A 192 13.72 27.90 5.14
C TRP A 192 13.11 28.79 6.24
N LYS A 193 13.51 28.65 7.51
CA LYS A 193 12.94 29.34 8.69
C LYS A 193 12.55 30.81 8.45
N ALA A 194 13.43 31.60 7.85
CA ALA A 194 13.17 33.03 7.60
C ALA A 194 12.02 33.31 6.61
N HIS A 195 11.77 32.42 5.65
CA HIS A 195 10.64 32.50 4.72
C HIS A 195 9.34 31.99 5.36
N ILE A 196 9.44 30.98 6.22
CA ILE A 196 8.30 30.45 6.99
C ILE A 196 7.83 31.50 8.01
N GLU A 197 8.74 32.11 8.76
CA GLU A 197 8.43 33.23 9.68
C GLU A 197 7.82 34.43 8.95
N HIS A 198 8.22 34.69 7.70
CA HIS A 198 7.63 35.74 6.87
C HIS A 198 6.20 35.38 6.41
N PHE A 199 5.94 34.12 6.06
CA PHE A 199 4.61 33.65 5.68
C PHE A 199 3.65 33.64 6.88
N LEU A 200 4.03 32.98 7.98
CA LEU A 200 3.19 32.84 9.19
C LEU A 200 3.02 34.16 9.98
N ASN A 201 3.79 35.20 9.65
CA ASN A 201 3.87 36.47 10.38
C ASN A 201 4.20 36.32 11.89
N ARG A 202 4.90 35.25 12.26
CA ARG A 202 5.37 34.98 13.64
C ARG A 202 6.81 34.50 13.65
N SER A 203 7.46 34.57 14.81
CA SER A 203 8.74 33.90 15.02
C SER A 203 8.55 32.42 15.33
N LEU A 204 9.43 31.57 14.80
CA LEU A 204 9.50 30.15 15.15
C LEU A 204 10.51 29.91 16.27
N VAL A 205 10.07 29.17 17.29
CA VAL A 205 10.90 28.57 18.35
C VAL A 205 11.39 27.21 17.84
N GLY A 206 12.63 26.80 18.13
CA GLY A 206 13.12 25.48 17.69
C GLY A 206 13.31 25.39 16.18
N ALA A 207 12.27 25.09 15.40
CA ALA A 207 12.28 24.91 13.95
C ALA A 207 13.43 23.98 13.47
N PRO A 208 13.42 22.69 13.86
CA PRO A 208 14.48 21.75 13.52
C PRO A 208 14.50 21.46 12.01
N ALA A 209 15.70 21.14 11.48
CA ALA A 209 15.86 20.71 10.09
C ALA A 209 15.39 19.27 9.87
N GLU A 210 15.43 18.44 10.91
CA GLU A 210 14.89 17.09 10.91
C GLU A 210 13.49 17.11 11.53
N GLY A 211 12.51 16.51 10.86
CA GLY A 211 11.11 16.47 11.28
C GLY A 211 10.75 15.30 12.21
N ARG A 212 11.65 14.33 12.37
CA ARG A 212 11.44 13.15 13.23
C ARG A 212 11.06 13.55 14.66
N PRO A 213 10.11 12.84 15.31
CA PRO A 213 9.85 13.00 16.73
C PRO A 213 11.12 12.79 17.57
N PRO A 214 11.50 13.71 18.47
CA PRO A 214 12.75 13.64 19.22
C PRO A 214 12.59 12.86 20.52
N GLY A 215 13.69 12.31 21.04
CA GLY A 215 13.71 11.49 22.25
C GLY A 215 14.00 10.02 21.94
N LYS A 216 14.23 9.22 22.98
CA LYS A 216 14.62 7.81 22.86
C LYS A 216 13.50 6.90 22.35
N GLY A 217 12.24 7.14 22.74
CA GLY A 217 11.09 6.33 22.35
C GLY A 217 10.73 6.42 20.85
N TRP A 218 11.21 7.46 20.17
CA TRP A 218 11.13 7.63 18.71
C TRP A 218 12.52 7.66 18.04
N SER A 219 13.56 7.19 18.76
CA SER A 219 14.90 7.03 18.19
C SER A 219 15.03 5.68 17.49
N HIS A 220 15.96 5.56 16.54
CA HIS A 220 16.06 4.34 15.74
C HIS A 220 16.31 3.09 16.60
N GLN A 221 15.35 2.17 16.61
CA GLN A 221 15.43 0.94 17.38
C GLN A 221 16.51 0.02 16.80
N ARG A 222 17.36 -0.56 17.65
CA ARG A 222 18.45 -1.48 17.21
C ARG A 222 19.40 -0.80 16.19
N TRP A 223 19.89 0.40 16.54
CA TRP A 223 20.72 1.23 15.65
C TRP A 223 22.13 0.68 15.39
N ASN A 224 22.76 0.07 16.39
CA ASN A 224 24.10 -0.49 16.25
C ASN A 224 24.06 -1.89 15.60
N GLU A 225 23.01 -2.68 15.86
CA GLU A 225 22.78 -3.96 15.18
C GLU A 225 22.38 -3.76 13.70
N PHE A 226 21.39 -2.91 13.43
CA PHE A 226 20.92 -2.57 12.08
C PHE A 226 21.44 -1.21 11.62
N TYR A 227 22.75 -1.00 11.73
CA TYR A 227 23.39 0.22 11.26
C TYR A 227 23.24 0.36 9.73
N PRO A 228 22.75 1.50 9.20
CA PRO A 228 22.54 1.67 7.75
C PRO A 228 23.86 1.53 6.98
N GLN A 229 23.92 0.54 6.09
CA GLN A 229 25.11 0.25 5.28
C GLN A 229 25.12 1.08 4.00
N VAL A 230 23.92 1.29 3.44
CA VAL A 230 23.67 2.05 2.22
C VAL A 230 22.48 2.98 2.45
N GLY A 231 22.33 3.98 1.59
CA GLY A 231 21.21 4.90 1.68
C GLY A 231 21.11 5.81 0.47
N PHE A 232 20.05 6.60 0.42
CA PHE A 232 19.83 7.58 -0.62
C PHE A 232 19.15 8.84 -0.07
N LYS A 233 19.20 9.90 -0.87
CA LYS A 233 18.47 11.14 -0.63
C LYS A 233 17.47 11.27 -1.76
N THR A 234 16.23 11.56 -1.43
CA THR A 234 15.18 11.94 -2.38
C THR A 234 14.41 13.14 -1.83
N VAL A 235 13.64 13.81 -2.68
CA VAL A 235 12.86 14.98 -2.30
C VAL A 235 11.44 14.88 -2.84
N GLN A 236 10.43 15.01 -1.98
CA GLN A 236 9.07 15.22 -2.45
C GLN A 236 8.98 16.64 -3.00
N ALA A 237 8.71 16.75 -4.30
CA ALA A 237 8.77 18.01 -5.02
C ALA A 237 7.66 18.11 -6.06
N GLY A 238 7.25 19.35 -6.34
CA GLY A 238 6.37 19.65 -7.45
C GLY A 238 6.99 19.31 -8.80
N SER A 239 6.13 18.94 -9.74
CA SER A 239 6.52 18.48 -11.08
C SER A 239 7.47 19.43 -11.84
N ARG A 240 8.56 18.84 -12.37
CA ARG A 240 9.69 19.51 -13.02
C ARG A 240 10.36 18.62 -14.06
N VAL A 241 11.14 19.18 -14.97
CA VAL A 241 11.89 18.43 -15.99
C VAL A 241 12.99 17.58 -15.34
N ASN A 242 13.02 16.29 -15.69
CA ASN A 242 14.09 15.38 -15.29
C ASN A 242 15.40 15.77 -15.99
N SER A 243 16.44 16.06 -15.21
CA SER A 243 17.78 16.41 -15.73
C SER A 243 18.71 15.19 -15.86
N GLY A 244 18.23 13.98 -15.51
CA GLY A 244 19.00 12.74 -15.57
C GLY A 244 20.02 12.59 -14.44
N ILE A 245 19.76 13.11 -13.24
CA ILE A 245 20.68 12.96 -12.09
C ILE A 245 20.86 11.50 -11.65
N LEU A 246 19.87 10.66 -11.98
CA LEU A 246 19.86 9.22 -11.68
C LEU A 246 20.43 8.38 -12.84
N ASP A 247 20.77 8.97 -14.01
CA ASP A 247 21.34 8.26 -15.17
C ASP A 247 22.54 7.39 -14.76
N SER A 248 23.51 7.98 -14.06
CA SER A 248 24.74 7.33 -13.61
C SER A 248 24.56 6.42 -12.39
N LYS A 249 23.33 6.31 -11.88
CA LYS A 249 22.98 5.43 -10.77
C LYS A 249 22.15 4.20 -11.20
N GLN A 250 21.70 4.14 -12.45
CA GLN A 250 20.96 2.98 -12.93
C GLN A 250 21.90 1.77 -13.05
N THR A 251 21.56 0.66 -12.40
CA THR A 251 22.36 -0.58 -12.39
C THR A 251 22.64 -1.10 -13.81
N HIS A 252 21.66 -0.97 -14.72
CA HIS A 252 21.80 -1.35 -16.12
C HIS A 252 22.76 -0.47 -16.94
N GLY A 253 23.19 0.70 -16.42
CA GLY A 253 24.11 1.65 -17.07
C GLY A 253 23.66 2.21 -18.44
N TYR A 254 22.50 1.77 -18.93
CA TYR A 254 22.05 1.84 -20.32
C TYR A 254 23.04 1.21 -21.33
N THR A 255 23.77 0.17 -20.89
CA THR A 255 24.81 -0.51 -21.68
C THR A 255 24.50 -1.97 -21.99
N ASN A 256 23.85 -2.68 -21.07
CA ASN A 256 23.56 -4.12 -21.18
C ASN A 256 22.05 -4.41 -21.18
N GLY A 257 21.70 -5.61 -21.64
CA GLY A 257 20.32 -6.11 -21.57
C GLY A 257 19.34 -5.34 -22.48
N GLU A 258 18.05 -5.44 -22.16
CA GLU A 258 16.98 -4.71 -22.86
C GLU A 258 17.04 -3.18 -22.63
N PHE A 259 17.80 -2.74 -21.63
CA PHE A 259 18.13 -1.33 -21.41
C PHE A 259 19.38 -0.87 -22.18
N GLY A 260 20.10 -1.76 -22.87
CA GLY A 260 21.29 -1.45 -23.65
C GLY A 260 21.02 -1.21 -25.14
N PRO A 261 21.98 -0.69 -25.93
CA PRO A 261 21.76 -0.33 -27.34
C PRO A 261 21.28 -1.51 -28.21
N GLY A 262 20.03 -1.44 -28.67
CA GLY A 262 19.35 -2.49 -29.43
C GLY A 262 18.37 -3.36 -28.62
N GLY A 263 18.32 -3.15 -27.30
CA GLY A 263 17.28 -3.64 -26.41
C GLY A 263 15.96 -2.87 -26.53
N LEU A 264 14.87 -3.47 -26.05
CA LEU A 264 13.50 -2.95 -26.20
C LEU A 264 13.24 -1.65 -25.41
N TYR A 265 14.01 -1.37 -24.35
CA TYR A 265 13.80 -0.21 -23.47
C TYR A 265 14.85 0.90 -23.67
N TYR A 266 15.75 0.77 -24.65
CA TYR A 266 16.83 1.74 -24.88
C TYR A 266 16.35 3.00 -25.62
N HIS A 267 15.91 3.98 -24.85
CA HIS A 267 15.49 5.30 -25.35
C HIS A 267 16.66 6.30 -25.35
N ASN A 268 17.70 6.02 -26.14
CA ASN A 268 18.99 6.74 -26.18
C ASN A 268 19.82 6.72 -24.88
N GLY A 269 19.37 5.98 -23.85
CA GLY A 269 20.13 5.73 -22.63
C GLY A 269 20.09 6.85 -21.59
N SER A 270 18.96 7.56 -21.44
CA SER A 270 18.76 8.55 -20.37
C SER A 270 17.27 8.91 -20.21
N SER A 271 16.87 9.36 -19.02
CA SER A 271 15.58 10.01 -18.72
C SER A 271 15.59 11.54 -18.95
N ARG A 272 16.74 12.12 -19.28
CA ARG A 272 16.97 13.57 -19.34
C ARG A 272 16.11 14.27 -20.39
N GLY A 273 15.50 15.38 -19.97
CA GLY A 273 14.64 16.23 -20.80
C GLY A 273 13.16 15.83 -20.77
N LEU A 274 12.79 14.76 -20.06
CA LEU A 274 11.39 14.41 -19.86
C LEU A 274 10.71 15.42 -18.92
N ALA A 275 9.71 16.12 -19.45
CA ALA A 275 8.76 16.91 -18.66
C ALA A 275 7.60 16.02 -18.21
N VAL A 276 7.10 16.25 -17.00
CA VAL A 276 5.98 15.49 -16.41
C VAL A 276 4.70 15.69 -17.24
N ARG A 277 4.21 14.61 -17.85
CA ARG A 277 2.98 14.54 -18.67
C ARG A 277 2.42 13.13 -18.63
N PHE A 278 1.09 12.98 -18.57
CA PHE A 278 0.45 11.67 -18.73
C PHE A 278 0.53 11.13 -20.18
N HIS A 279 0.71 12.01 -21.17
CA HIS A 279 0.96 11.64 -22.57
C HIS A 279 1.68 12.79 -23.32
N PRO A 280 2.58 12.56 -24.29
CA PRO A 280 3.32 13.61 -25.00
C PRO A 280 2.48 14.74 -25.62
N LYS A 281 1.23 14.46 -26.02
CA LYS A 281 0.28 15.46 -26.55
C LYS A 281 -0.51 16.24 -25.48
N MET A 282 -0.54 15.76 -24.24
CA MET A 282 -1.18 16.45 -23.13
C MET A 282 -0.29 17.59 -22.59
N PRO A 283 -0.86 18.54 -21.83
CA PRO A 283 -0.09 19.58 -21.13
C PRO A 283 0.97 19.03 -20.17
N VAL A 284 2.00 19.85 -19.92
CA VAL A 284 2.92 19.65 -18.78
C VAL A 284 2.13 19.88 -17.50
N GLN A 285 2.36 19.07 -16.48
CA GLN A 285 1.77 19.31 -15.15
C GLN A 285 2.41 20.53 -14.49
N ASP A 286 1.62 21.27 -13.72
CA ASP A 286 2.06 22.33 -12.83
C ASP A 286 2.66 21.74 -11.54
N HIS A 287 3.67 22.40 -10.98
CA HIS A 287 4.32 21.97 -9.73
C HIS A 287 3.36 21.86 -8.54
N LYS A 288 2.15 22.42 -8.63
CA LYS A 288 1.09 22.32 -7.61
C LYS A 288 0.10 21.17 -7.87
N SER A 289 0.00 20.68 -9.11
CA SER A 289 -0.91 19.59 -9.49
C SER A 289 -0.35 18.21 -9.22
N LEU A 290 0.93 17.95 -9.56
CA LEU A 290 1.57 16.66 -9.37
C LEU A 290 2.82 16.80 -8.50
N TRP A 291 2.91 15.99 -7.44
CA TRP A 291 4.01 15.95 -6.48
C TRP A 291 4.57 14.52 -6.45
N THR A 292 5.80 14.33 -6.92
CA THR A 292 6.43 13.01 -6.99
C THR A 292 7.82 13.03 -6.38
N PHE A 293 8.35 11.83 -6.10
CA PHE A 293 9.75 11.65 -5.74
C PHE A 293 10.70 12.27 -6.79
N ASP A 294 11.55 13.17 -6.32
CA ASP A 294 12.41 14.10 -7.05
C ASP A 294 11.69 15.08 -8.01
N GLY A 295 10.35 15.11 -7.98
CA GLY A 295 9.46 15.92 -8.82
C GLY A 295 9.45 15.52 -10.30
N THR A 296 9.86 14.29 -10.63
CA THR A 296 10.18 13.88 -12.00
C THR A 296 9.49 12.58 -12.43
N LEU A 297 9.43 12.36 -13.75
CA LEU A 297 9.19 11.04 -14.35
C LEU A 297 10.50 10.53 -15.00
N PRO A 298 10.73 9.20 -15.11
CA PRO A 298 9.84 8.10 -14.73
C PRO A 298 9.54 7.98 -13.22
N PRO A 299 8.51 7.20 -12.83
CA PRO A 299 8.27 6.86 -11.44
C PRO A 299 9.49 6.15 -10.83
N LYS A 300 9.66 6.28 -9.51
CA LYS A 300 10.88 5.83 -8.82
C LYS A 300 10.74 4.42 -8.27
N LEU A 301 11.84 3.68 -8.33
CA LEU A 301 11.98 2.32 -7.79
C LEU A 301 13.14 2.28 -6.79
N LEU A 302 12.92 1.69 -5.63
CA LEU A 302 14.00 1.20 -4.77
C LEU A 302 14.31 -0.26 -5.12
N MET A 303 15.59 -0.59 -5.24
CA MET A 303 16.07 -1.96 -5.42
C MET A 303 16.84 -2.34 -4.16
N ALA A 304 16.24 -3.17 -3.32
CA ALA A 304 16.69 -3.46 -1.97
C ALA A 304 17.14 -4.93 -1.87
N ARG A 305 17.90 -5.26 -0.81
CA ARG A 305 18.41 -6.63 -0.56
C ARG A 305 18.24 -7.00 0.91
N HIS A 306 17.68 -8.19 1.15
CA HIS A 306 17.64 -8.79 2.48
C HIS A 306 19.05 -8.89 3.06
N GLY A 307 19.24 -8.48 4.32
CA GLY A 307 20.51 -8.39 5.02
C GLY A 307 21.22 -7.04 4.97
N GLN A 308 20.79 -6.09 4.12
CA GLN A 308 21.48 -4.81 3.89
C GLN A 308 20.63 -3.60 4.35
N PRO A 309 20.73 -3.16 5.63
CA PRO A 309 20.00 -2.01 6.15
C PRO A 309 20.16 -0.74 5.29
N ILE A 310 19.01 -0.11 4.99
CA ILE A 310 18.89 1.08 4.12
C ILE A 310 18.52 2.30 4.96
N LEU A 311 19.07 3.46 4.60
CA LEU A 311 18.57 4.77 5.02
C LEU A 311 18.00 5.56 3.84
N MET A 312 16.72 5.91 3.89
CA MET A 312 16.13 6.95 3.03
C MET A 312 16.10 8.27 3.80
N ARG A 313 16.84 9.28 3.34
CA ARG A 313 16.58 10.66 3.75
C ARG A 313 15.59 11.30 2.79
N HIS A 314 14.37 11.49 3.25
CA HIS A 314 13.31 12.13 2.49
C HIS A 314 13.25 13.62 2.83
N TYR A 315 13.53 14.50 1.88
CA TYR A 315 13.39 15.96 2.03
C TYR A 315 12.02 16.44 1.53
N ASN A 316 11.48 17.51 2.10
CA ASN A 316 10.23 18.13 1.65
C ASN A 316 10.50 19.48 0.95
N ALA A 317 10.31 19.53 -0.38
CA ALA A 317 10.45 20.73 -1.21
C ALA A 317 9.12 21.31 -1.72
N LEU A 318 8.00 20.93 -1.10
CA LEU A 318 6.68 21.49 -1.43
C LEU A 318 6.59 22.97 -1.01
N PRO A 319 5.60 23.74 -1.49
CA PRO A 319 5.46 25.16 -1.13
C PRO A 319 5.23 25.41 0.37
N ILE A 320 5.62 26.58 0.86
CA ILE A 320 5.39 27.01 2.25
C ILE A 320 3.91 27.37 2.47
N ASP A 321 3.23 27.90 1.45
CA ASP A 321 1.80 28.17 1.48
C ASP A 321 1.02 26.87 1.17
N PRO A 322 0.24 26.32 2.12
CA PRO A 322 -0.48 25.05 1.94
C PRO A 322 -1.56 25.13 0.84
N ALA A 323 -2.11 26.32 0.55
CA ALA A 323 -3.06 26.53 -0.54
C ALA A 323 -2.38 26.57 -1.93
N ALA A 324 -1.07 26.39 -2.02
CA ALA A 324 -0.35 26.21 -3.28
C ALA A 324 -0.40 24.75 -3.79
N ASN A 325 -1.58 24.14 -3.70
CA ASN A 325 -1.86 22.73 -3.95
C ASN A 325 -2.86 22.48 -5.11
N ARG A 326 -3.38 23.55 -5.73
CA ARG A 326 -4.49 23.50 -6.72
C ARG A 326 -5.76 22.79 -6.22
N GLY A 327 -6.06 22.90 -4.93
CA GLY A 327 -7.37 22.57 -4.36
C GLY A 327 -7.51 21.26 -3.60
N PHE A 328 -6.43 20.50 -3.48
CA PHE A 328 -6.39 19.21 -2.78
C PHE A 328 -4.95 18.87 -2.40
N GLY A 329 -4.75 18.09 -1.35
CA GLY A 329 -3.44 17.65 -0.84
C GLY A 329 -2.76 18.69 0.04
N LEU A 330 -1.93 18.23 0.98
CA LEU A 330 -1.28 19.05 1.98
C LEU A 330 0.24 18.94 1.90
N HIS A 331 0.92 20.07 2.12
CA HIS A 331 2.38 20.16 2.02
C HIS A 331 3.17 19.47 3.16
N THR A 332 2.49 18.94 4.19
CA THR A 332 3.09 18.07 5.22
C THR A 332 2.96 16.62 4.77
N ILE A 333 4.01 15.84 5.00
CA ILE A 333 4.11 14.46 4.51
C ILE A 333 4.66 13.54 5.61
N THR A 334 4.28 12.28 5.56
CA THR A 334 4.99 11.17 6.19
C THR A 334 4.98 10.00 5.22
N THR A 335 6.05 9.21 5.16
CA THR A 335 6.21 8.13 4.18
C THR A 335 6.09 6.79 4.86
N HIS A 336 5.08 6.01 4.48
CA HIS A 336 4.90 4.63 4.91
C HIS A 336 5.60 3.66 3.95
N GLU A 337 6.37 2.71 4.48
CA GLU A 337 6.85 1.55 3.71
C GLU A 337 5.84 0.41 3.86
N HIS A 338 4.98 0.29 2.85
CA HIS A 338 3.86 -0.63 2.89
C HIS A 338 4.35 -2.08 2.77
N ASN A 339 3.83 -2.92 3.66
CA ASN A 339 4.34 -4.26 3.99
C ASN A 339 5.69 -4.30 4.74
N GLY A 340 6.19 -3.16 5.23
CA GLY A 340 7.49 -3.11 5.89
C GLY A 340 7.51 -3.84 7.23
N HIS A 341 8.23 -4.96 7.34
CA HIS A 341 8.68 -5.51 8.62
C HIS A 341 9.79 -4.62 9.20
N VAL A 342 9.40 -3.43 9.66
CA VAL A 342 10.29 -2.33 10.03
C VAL A 342 9.92 -1.71 11.39
N PRO A 343 10.87 -1.04 12.06
CA PRO A 343 10.61 -0.36 13.33
C PRO A 343 9.59 0.76 13.19
N ALA A 344 8.69 0.89 14.17
CA ALA A 344 7.65 1.93 14.23
C ALA A 344 8.13 3.37 13.91
N GLU A 345 9.33 3.76 14.35
CA GLU A 345 9.87 5.11 14.07
C GLU A 345 10.30 5.34 12.60
N SER A 346 10.19 4.31 11.76
CA SER A 346 10.43 4.33 10.31
C SER A 346 9.37 3.56 9.51
N ASP A 347 8.27 3.14 10.15
CA ASP A 347 7.10 2.51 9.54
C ASP A 347 6.31 3.49 8.68
N GLY A 348 5.95 4.67 9.23
CA GLY A 348 5.19 5.69 8.51
C GLY A 348 4.19 6.49 9.34
N TYR A 349 3.78 5.97 10.51
CA TYR A 349 2.80 6.54 11.46
C TYR A 349 2.21 7.92 11.13
N ALA A 350 0.90 7.95 10.85
CA ALA A 350 0.22 9.08 10.22
C ALA A 350 0.37 10.46 10.91
N ASN A 351 0.62 10.49 12.24
CA ASN A 351 0.80 11.73 13.00
C ASN A 351 2.29 12.06 13.32
N ALA A 352 3.26 11.43 12.63
CA ALA A 352 4.70 11.74 12.69
C ALA A 352 5.22 12.54 11.46
N PHE A 353 4.34 13.31 10.82
CA PHE A 353 4.62 14.09 9.61
C PHE A 353 5.65 15.23 9.77
N PHE A 354 6.22 15.64 8.63
CA PHE A 354 7.23 16.72 8.53
C PHE A 354 6.92 17.75 7.44
N PHE A 355 7.42 18.98 7.67
CA PHE A 355 7.06 20.20 6.95
C PHE A 355 8.06 20.58 5.84
N PRO A 356 7.66 21.45 4.89
CA PRO A 356 8.57 22.03 3.90
C PRO A 356 9.85 22.63 4.50
N GLY A 357 10.99 22.37 3.84
CA GLY A 357 12.30 22.74 4.36
C GLY A 357 12.92 21.74 5.34
N GLN A 358 12.16 20.75 5.84
CA GLN A 358 12.68 19.68 6.69
C GLN A 358 13.05 18.41 5.88
N PHE A 359 13.66 17.46 6.58
CA PHE A 359 13.79 16.07 6.15
C PHE A 359 13.38 15.09 7.25
N TYR A 360 13.09 13.84 6.87
CA TYR A 360 12.92 12.70 7.76
C TYR A 360 13.90 11.59 7.33
N ASP A 361 14.56 10.96 8.30
CA ASP A 361 15.44 9.82 8.09
C ASP A 361 14.66 8.53 8.39
N TYR A 362 14.23 7.82 7.35
CA TYR A 362 13.62 6.49 7.46
C TYR A 362 14.72 5.43 7.39
N ARG A 363 14.81 4.56 8.41
CA ARG A 363 15.80 3.50 8.48
C ARG A 363 15.13 2.13 8.50
N TRP A 364 15.21 1.43 7.37
CA TRP A 364 14.67 0.10 7.18
C TRP A 364 15.76 -0.96 7.39
N PRO A 365 15.63 -1.87 8.39
CA PRO A 365 16.64 -2.89 8.68
C PRO A 365 16.88 -3.90 7.56
N MET A 366 15.93 -4.09 6.64
CA MET A 366 15.99 -5.05 5.55
C MET A 366 16.29 -6.49 6.02
N GLN A 367 15.66 -6.97 7.09
CA GLN A 367 15.86 -8.34 7.58
C GLN A 367 14.64 -9.22 7.29
N LEU A 368 14.83 -10.53 7.36
CA LEU A 368 13.74 -11.51 7.40
C LEU A 368 13.12 -11.52 8.79
N ALA A 369 11.79 -11.59 8.88
CA ALA A 369 11.09 -11.75 10.15
C ALA A 369 11.44 -13.09 10.84
N GLY A 370 11.24 -13.16 12.15
CA GLY A 370 11.81 -14.22 12.99
C GLY A 370 13.33 -14.10 13.16
N TYR A 371 13.92 -12.93 12.93
CA TYR A 371 15.37 -12.66 13.05
C TYR A 371 15.97 -13.14 14.37
N ASP A 372 15.22 -13.03 15.47
CA ASP A 372 15.62 -13.40 16.83
C ASP A 372 15.14 -14.80 17.27
N SER A 373 14.41 -15.54 16.43
CA SER A 373 13.90 -16.89 16.78
C SER A 373 14.33 -18.00 15.81
N ILE A 374 14.47 -17.70 14.52
CA ILE A 374 14.68 -18.71 13.47
C ILE A 374 16.01 -18.45 12.75
N ASN A 375 16.78 -19.52 12.52
CA ASN A 375 18.07 -19.46 11.82
C ASN A 375 19.02 -18.39 12.42
N THR A 376 19.01 -18.24 13.76
CA THR A 376 19.82 -17.26 14.50
C THR A 376 21.34 -17.48 14.36
N THR A 377 21.77 -18.63 13.85
CA THR A 377 23.16 -18.94 13.51
C THR A 377 23.59 -18.54 12.10
N ALA A 378 22.66 -18.07 11.25
CA ALA A 378 22.87 -17.75 9.82
C ALA A 378 23.44 -18.92 8.99
N GLU A 379 22.92 -20.13 9.21
CA GLU A 379 23.40 -21.34 8.55
C GLU A 379 22.55 -21.77 7.34
N ASP A 380 21.27 -21.39 7.24
CA ASP A 380 20.41 -21.76 6.11
C ASP A 380 20.81 -20.99 4.83
N PRO A 381 21.06 -21.66 3.69
CA PRO A 381 21.43 -20.99 2.44
C PRO A 381 20.28 -20.24 1.76
N ARG A 382 19.02 -20.45 2.18
CA ARG A 382 17.84 -19.74 1.65
C ARG A 382 17.70 -18.35 2.26
N ALA A 383 18.00 -18.21 3.54
CA ALA A 383 18.10 -16.94 4.24
C ALA A 383 19.45 -16.28 3.92
N ALA A 384 19.56 -15.65 2.75
CA ALA A 384 20.82 -15.05 2.30
C ALA A 384 20.64 -13.80 1.41
N PHE A 385 21.56 -12.85 1.61
CA PHE A 385 21.81 -11.66 0.81
C PHE A 385 22.44 -12.04 -0.55
N PRO A 386 21.87 -11.63 -1.69
CA PRO A 386 22.47 -11.87 -3.01
C PRO A 386 23.60 -10.88 -3.28
N CYS A 387 24.80 -11.39 -3.62
CA CYS A 387 26.03 -10.58 -3.62
C CYS A 387 26.90 -10.72 -4.89
N GLU A 388 27.73 -9.70 -5.13
CA GLU A 388 28.77 -9.73 -6.15
C GLU A 388 30.13 -10.21 -5.60
N PRO A 389 30.99 -10.86 -6.42
CA PRO A 389 32.33 -11.28 -6.00
C PRO A 389 33.18 -10.11 -5.49
N GLY A 390 33.42 -10.08 -4.18
CA GLY A 390 34.16 -9.02 -3.50
C GLY A 390 33.30 -8.05 -2.66
N GLU A 391 31.97 -8.15 -2.71
CA GLU A 391 31.11 -7.54 -1.69
C GLU A 391 31.32 -8.23 -0.32
N THR A 392 31.09 -7.45 0.73
CA THR A 392 31.07 -7.92 2.13
C THR A 392 29.85 -7.37 2.84
N LEU A 393 29.22 -8.18 3.68
CA LEU A 393 28.08 -7.79 4.52
C LEU A 393 28.42 -8.01 5.99
N TRP A 394 28.01 -7.10 6.88
CA TRP A 394 28.07 -7.37 8.32
C TRP A 394 26.90 -8.30 8.71
N VAL A 395 27.20 -9.41 9.40
CA VAL A 395 26.18 -10.36 9.86
C VAL A 395 26.39 -10.64 11.34
N ASN A 396 25.31 -10.55 12.12
CA ASN A 396 25.28 -10.77 13.57
C ASN A 396 24.97 -12.25 13.92
N ASP A 397 25.79 -13.16 13.41
CA ASP A 397 25.69 -14.61 13.62
C ASP A 397 26.48 -15.08 14.86
N THR A 398 26.81 -16.38 14.94
CA THR A 398 27.64 -16.94 16.03
C THR A 398 29.06 -16.35 16.14
N ASN A 399 29.53 -15.65 15.10
CA ASN A 399 30.86 -15.03 15.03
C ASN A 399 30.75 -13.63 14.36
N PRO A 400 30.11 -12.64 15.01
CA PRO A 400 29.69 -11.39 14.37
C PRO A 400 30.81 -10.67 13.63
N GLY A 401 30.56 -10.29 12.38
CA GLY A 401 31.60 -9.70 11.55
C GLY A 401 31.23 -9.49 10.08
N LEU A 402 32.14 -8.85 9.33
CA LEU A 402 32.09 -8.82 7.88
C LEU A 402 32.31 -10.21 7.29
N LYS A 403 31.29 -10.75 6.62
CA LYS A 403 31.37 -11.95 5.80
C LYS A 403 31.70 -11.52 4.37
N ASN A 404 32.43 -12.36 3.63
CA ASN A 404 32.70 -12.15 2.21
C ASN A 404 31.63 -12.85 1.38
N CYS A 405 31.31 -12.32 0.20
CA CYS A 405 30.48 -13.02 -0.78
C CYS A 405 31.08 -14.40 -1.13
N ASP A 406 30.35 -15.48 -0.83
CA ASP A 406 30.72 -16.85 -1.19
C ASP A 406 29.68 -17.41 -2.15
N ASN A 407 30.15 -17.87 -3.32
CA ASN A 407 29.32 -18.37 -4.42
C ASN A 407 28.01 -17.57 -4.66
N GLY A 408 28.09 -16.24 -4.72
CA GLY A 408 26.93 -15.38 -5.03
C GLY A 408 25.88 -15.22 -3.92
N SER A 409 26.20 -15.59 -2.67
CA SER A 409 25.38 -15.26 -1.50
C SER A 409 26.20 -14.94 -0.23
N ILE A 410 25.56 -14.28 0.73
CA ILE A 410 26.02 -14.18 2.13
C ILE A 410 24.83 -14.55 3.01
N ARG A 411 24.97 -15.58 3.86
CA ARG A 411 23.87 -16.02 4.74
C ARG A 411 23.60 -15.00 5.84
N ILE A 412 22.33 -14.89 6.21
CA ILE A 412 21.80 -13.99 7.23
C ILE A 412 20.88 -14.77 8.19
N ARG A 413 20.41 -14.09 9.24
CA ARG A 413 19.44 -14.64 10.22
C ARG A 413 17.99 -14.40 9.75
N GLY A 414 17.05 -14.99 10.49
CA GLY A 414 15.61 -14.89 10.21
C GLY A 414 15.11 -16.04 9.35
N ASP A 415 13.78 -16.17 9.28
CA ASP A 415 13.13 -17.25 8.56
C ASP A 415 13.03 -16.92 7.06
N TRP A 416 13.60 -17.79 6.22
CA TRP A 416 13.50 -17.66 4.77
C TRP A 416 12.08 -17.84 4.25
N ARG A 417 11.15 -18.38 5.06
CA ARG A 417 9.72 -18.43 4.75
C ARG A 417 9.07 -17.04 4.77
N GLU A 418 9.67 -16.09 5.47
CA GLU A 418 9.20 -14.70 5.54
C GLU A 418 9.91 -13.82 4.47
N THR A 419 10.14 -14.38 3.27
CA THR A 419 10.88 -13.67 2.20
C THR A 419 9.97 -12.76 1.38
N MET A 420 10.07 -11.47 1.71
CA MET A 420 9.47 -10.34 0.98
C MET A 420 10.09 -10.08 -0.41
N SER A 421 9.31 -9.50 -1.35
CA SER A 421 9.68 -9.33 -2.78
C SER A 421 9.11 -8.06 -3.48
N THR A 422 7.79 -7.80 -3.46
CA THR A 422 7.12 -6.66 -4.16
C THR A 422 6.45 -5.72 -3.15
N HIS A 423 7.15 -4.65 -2.80
CA HIS A 423 6.72 -3.62 -1.86
C HIS A 423 6.49 -2.29 -2.56
N TRP A 424 5.95 -1.32 -1.83
CA TRP A 424 5.81 0.07 -2.27
C TRP A 424 5.87 1.01 -1.07
N PHE A 425 6.11 2.30 -1.31
CA PHE A 425 6.08 3.30 -0.25
C PHE A 425 5.44 4.60 -0.73
N HIS A 426 4.66 5.23 0.15
CA HIS A 426 3.70 6.27 -0.20
C HIS A 426 3.47 7.26 0.94
N ASP A 427 2.70 8.33 0.67
CA ASP A 427 2.26 9.23 1.75
C ASP A 427 1.27 8.56 2.70
N HIS A 428 1.33 8.91 3.98
CA HIS A 428 0.41 8.44 5.03
C HIS A 428 -0.03 9.63 5.92
N MET A 429 -0.12 10.85 5.36
CA MET A 429 -0.47 12.05 6.14
C MET A 429 -1.94 12.01 6.59
N LEU A 430 -2.17 11.96 7.91
CA LEU A 430 -3.50 12.00 8.52
C LEU A 430 -4.40 13.10 7.92
N ASP A 431 -5.61 12.72 7.48
CA ASP A 431 -6.63 13.52 6.75
C ASP A 431 -6.26 13.92 5.29
N PHE A 432 -5.10 13.50 4.76
CA PHE A 432 -4.62 13.86 3.41
C PHE A 432 -3.89 12.74 2.63
N THR A 433 -3.88 11.48 3.11
CA THR A 433 -3.26 10.34 2.44
C THR A 433 -3.78 10.19 1.02
N ALA A 434 -5.11 10.13 0.84
CA ALA A 434 -5.72 9.96 -0.48
C ALA A 434 -5.22 11.03 -1.44
N GLN A 435 -5.26 12.28 -0.99
CA GLN A 435 -4.93 13.44 -1.80
C GLN A 435 -3.44 13.49 -2.18
N ASN A 436 -2.54 13.15 -1.25
CA ASN A 436 -1.10 13.18 -1.46
C ASN A 436 -0.60 11.98 -2.28
N VAL A 437 -1.12 10.78 -2.04
CA VAL A 437 -0.88 9.60 -2.89
C VAL A 437 -1.46 9.85 -4.29
N TYR A 438 -2.64 10.46 -4.41
CA TYR A 438 -3.25 10.77 -5.70
C TYR A 438 -2.39 11.71 -6.56
N LYS A 439 -1.72 12.69 -5.93
CA LYS A 439 -0.72 13.57 -6.56
C LYS A 439 0.57 12.87 -6.99
N GLY A 440 0.76 11.60 -6.64
CA GLY A 440 1.92 10.80 -7.05
C GLY A 440 3.03 10.67 -6.01
N ASN A 441 2.74 10.91 -4.72
CA ASN A 441 3.65 10.51 -3.63
C ASN A 441 3.60 8.99 -3.41
N ALA A 442 4.12 8.24 -4.39
CA ALA A 442 4.24 6.79 -4.36
C ALA A 442 5.43 6.31 -5.20
N ALA A 443 6.13 5.29 -4.71
CA ALA A 443 7.24 4.60 -5.37
C ALA A 443 7.15 3.09 -5.14
N MET A 444 7.63 2.27 -6.07
CA MET A 444 7.74 0.82 -5.84
C MET A 444 9.08 0.46 -5.19
N MET A 445 9.14 -0.72 -4.57
CA MET A 445 10.34 -1.27 -3.94
C MET A 445 10.44 -2.77 -4.23
N ASN A 446 11.49 -3.20 -4.92
CA ASN A 446 11.77 -4.62 -5.14
C ASN A 446 12.77 -5.11 -4.09
N TYR A 447 12.37 -6.08 -3.29
CA TYR A 447 13.24 -6.84 -2.38
C TYR A 447 13.86 -8.00 -3.15
N TYR A 448 15.19 -8.17 -3.04
CA TYR A 448 15.91 -9.30 -3.60
C TYR A 448 16.57 -10.14 -2.48
N SER A 449 16.50 -11.46 -2.63
CA SER A 449 17.02 -12.48 -1.70
C SER A 449 17.84 -13.53 -2.46
N ALA A 450 18.23 -14.64 -1.83
CA ALA A 450 18.77 -15.79 -2.56
C ALA A 450 17.68 -16.58 -3.33
N LEU A 451 16.42 -16.52 -2.86
CA LEU A 451 15.26 -17.17 -3.47
C LEU A 451 14.77 -16.36 -4.69
N ASP A 452 14.49 -15.07 -4.51
CA ASP A 452 14.29 -14.11 -5.60
C ASP A 452 15.56 -13.27 -5.78
N ARG A 453 16.54 -13.84 -6.48
CA ARG A 453 17.79 -13.13 -6.80
C ARG A 453 17.60 -12.08 -7.91
N GLY A 454 16.49 -12.11 -8.65
CA GLY A 454 16.38 -11.36 -9.91
C GLY A 454 17.49 -11.72 -10.91
N ASN A 455 17.84 -13.00 -11.03
CA ASN A 455 18.81 -13.51 -12.01
C ASN A 455 18.47 -14.96 -12.40
N GLU A 456 18.12 -15.18 -13.67
CA GLU A 456 17.76 -16.49 -14.22
C GLU A 456 18.95 -17.43 -14.46
N GLY A 457 20.18 -16.88 -14.49
CA GLY A 457 21.39 -17.60 -14.86
C GLY A 457 22.07 -18.32 -13.70
N PHE A 458 21.55 -18.17 -12.48
CA PHE A 458 22.14 -18.72 -11.27
C PHE A 458 21.35 -19.94 -10.78
N GLU A 459 21.94 -21.13 -10.87
CA GLU A 459 21.29 -22.41 -10.53
C GLU A 459 22.06 -23.07 -9.36
N ASP A 460 21.64 -22.75 -8.13
CA ASP A 460 22.27 -23.17 -6.87
C ASP A 460 21.38 -24.10 -6.01
N GLY A 461 20.15 -24.37 -6.46
CA GLY A 461 19.15 -25.13 -5.69
C GLY A 461 18.39 -24.29 -4.65
N VAL A 462 18.62 -22.98 -4.61
CA VAL A 462 17.89 -22.01 -3.76
C VAL A 462 17.10 -21.03 -4.64
N ASN A 463 17.73 -20.49 -5.68
CA ASN A 463 17.13 -19.51 -6.58
C ASN A 463 15.90 -20.08 -7.29
N LEU A 464 14.76 -19.41 -7.15
CA LEU A 464 13.53 -19.70 -7.89
C LEU A 464 13.64 -19.26 -9.36
N ARG A 465 14.61 -18.40 -9.71
CA ARG A 465 14.87 -17.98 -11.11
C ARG A 465 13.62 -17.37 -11.78
N PHE A 466 12.92 -16.49 -11.07
CA PHE A 466 11.82 -15.73 -11.67
C PHE A 466 12.30 -14.94 -12.92
N PRO A 467 11.44 -14.75 -13.95
CA PRO A 467 11.80 -13.98 -15.14
C PRO A 467 12.29 -12.59 -14.75
N SER A 468 13.50 -12.24 -15.18
CA SER A 468 14.22 -11.06 -14.71
C SER A 468 15.36 -10.64 -15.64
N GLY A 469 16.20 -11.60 -16.05
CA GLY A 469 17.35 -11.43 -16.93
C GLY A 469 18.61 -12.13 -16.39
N THR A 470 19.75 -11.92 -17.07
CA THR A 470 21.05 -12.56 -16.76
C THR A 470 22.27 -11.65 -16.99
N ALA A 471 22.05 -10.35 -17.24
CA ALA A 471 23.11 -9.38 -17.49
C ALA A 471 23.88 -8.99 -16.20
N TYR A 472 23.24 -9.15 -15.04
CA TYR A 472 23.74 -8.80 -13.71
C TYR A 472 23.66 -9.99 -12.75
N SER A 473 24.47 -9.94 -11.70
CA SER A 473 24.53 -10.94 -10.62
C SER A 473 23.21 -11.12 -9.86
N TRP A 474 22.50 -10.00 -9.64
CA TRP A 474 21.18 -9.90 -9.03
C TRP A 474 20.43 -8.71 -9.64
N GLY A 475 19.12 -8.60 -9.38
CA GLY A 475 18.34 -7.39 -9.70
C GLY A 475 18.23 -7.05 -11.19
N ASN A 476 18.22 -8.04 -12.08
CA ASN A 476 17.92 -7.85 -13.50
C ASN A 476 16.45 -7.40 -13.66
N ARG A 477 16.20 -6.51 -14.64
CA ARG A 477 14.89 -5.84 -14.85
C ARG A 477 14.45 -5.87 -16.31
N ASP A 478 15.03 -6.79 -17.06
CA ASP A 478 14.82 -7.02 -18.50
C ASP A 478 13.45 -7.67 -18.72
N TYR A 479 13.14 -8.66 -17.88
CA TYR A 479 11.91 -9.46 -17.94
C TYR A 479 11.12 -9.43 -16.61
N ASP A 480 11.61 -8.69 -15.60
CA ASP A 480 10.90 -8.29 -14.38
C ASP A 480 10.33 -6.87 -14.58
N VAL A 481 9.03 -6.68 -14.35
CA VAL A 481 8.28 -5.49 -14.80
C VAL A 481 7.33 -4.94 -13.72
N ASN A 482 7.78 -3.91 -13.02
CA ASN A 482 6.93 -3.06 -12.19
C ASN A 482 5.84 -2.33 -13.00
N LEU A 483 4.60 -2.41 -12.53
CA LEU A 483 3.41 -1.73 -13.05
C LEU A 483 2.61 -1.12 -11.88
N ILE A 484 2.64 0.21 -11.72
CA ILE A 484 1.60 0.91 -10.95
C ILE A 484 0.42 1.15 -11.89
N ILE A 485 -0.74 0.59 -11.56
CA ILE A 485 -2.02 0.82 -12.23
C ILE A 485 -2.82 1.79 -11.36
N ALA A 486 -3.34 2.86 -11.94
CA ALA A 486 -4.14 3.84 -11.21
C ALA A 486 -5.11 4.56 -12.16
N ASP A 487 -6.29 4.88 -11.65
CA ASP A 487 -7.19 5.83 -12.31
C ASP A 487 -6.82 7.28 -11.98
N LYS A 488 -7.02 8.19 -12.95
CA LYS A 488 -6.86 9.64 -12.77
C LYS A 488 -7.94 10.42 -13.52
N ALA A 489 -8.13 11.68 -13.12
CA ALA A 489 -8.96 12.67 -13.78
C ALA A 489 -8.18 14.01 -13.89
N TRP A 490 -8.53 14.87 -14.84
CA TRP A 490 -7.88 16.17 -14.99
C TRP A 490 -8.82 17.27 -15.51
N ASP A 491 -8.52 18.50 -15.10
CA ASP A 491 -9.33 19.66 -15.41
C ASP A 491 -9.33 20.04 -16.92
N PRO A 492 -10.18 21.00 -17.35
CA PRO A 492 -10.19 21.51 -18.72
C PRO A 492 -8.89 22.21 -19.18
N SER A 493 -7.86 22.31 -18.34
CA SER A 493 -6.49 22.74 -18.66
C SER A 493 -5.47 21.59 -18.68
N GLY A 494 -5.94 20.34 -18.47
CA GLY A 494 -5.15 19.11 -18.56
C GLY A 494 -4.24 18.90 -17.35
N GLN A 495 -4.62 19.47 -16.21
CA GLN A 495 -3.90 19.41 -14.95
C GLN A 495 -4.63 18.47 -13.99
N LEU A 496 -3.88 17.64 -13.26
CA LEU A 496 -4.46 16.68 -12.32
C LEU A 496 -5.46 17.35 -11.38
N TRP A 497 -6.64 16.74 -11.26
CA TRP A 497 -7.76 17.21 -10.46
C TRP A 497 -8.36 16.06 -9.64
N PHE A 498 -8.97 16.40 -8.52
CA PHE A 498 -9.49 15.50 -7.50
C PHE A 498 -10.68 16.18 -6.81
N ASN A 499 -11.71 15.42 -6.41
CA ASN A 499 -12.78 15.94 -5.56
C ASN A 499 -12.57 15.53 -4.08
N PRO A 500 -12.08 16.43 -3.22
CA PRO A 500 -11.87 16.16 -1.79
C PRO A 500 -13.15 16.29 -0.94
N PHE A 501 -14.28 16.62 -1.57
CA PHE A 501 -15.59 16.73 -0.90
C PHE A 501 -16.44 15.46 -1.04
N ASN A 502 -16.05 14.53 -1.91
CA ASN A 502 -16.58 13.17 -1.91
C ASN A 502 -15.88 12.36 -0.81
N THR A 503 -16.65 11.92 0.20
CA THR A 503 -16.17 11.08 1.32
C THR A 503 -16.51 9.59 1.16
N ASP A 504 -17.25 9.23 0.11
CA ASP A 504 -17.65 7.86 -0.24
C ASP A 504 -16.58 7.15 -1.12
N GLY A 505 -15.65 7.90 -1.72
CA GLY A 505 -14.52 7.39 -2.50
C GLY A 505 -14.36 8.11 -3.84
N PHE A 506 -13.15 8.61 -4.14
CA PHE A 506 -12.91 9.37 -5.37
C PHE A 506 -12.40 8.48 -6.52
N LEU A 507 -13.10 8.48 -7.65
CA LEU A 507 -12.72 7.73 -8.84
C LEU A 507 -12.16 8.65 -9.94
N GLY A 508 -11.11 8.20 -10.61
CA GLY A 508 -10.66 8.75 -11.89
C GLY A 508 -11.50 8.24 -13.06
N ASP A 509 -11.54 9.02 -14.15
CA ASP A 509 -12.21 8.64 -15.40
C ASP A 509 -11.24 8.17 -16.50
N GLN A 510 -9.93 8.05 -16.20
CA GLN A 510 -8.89 7.68 -17.15
C GLN A 510 -7.89 6.68 -16.52
N MET A 511 -7.70 5.52 -17.14
CA MET A 511 -6.69 4.54 -16.73
C MET A 511 -5.26 4.93 -17.13
N LEU A 512 -4.36 4.91 -16.15
CA LEU A 512 -2.92 5.12 -16.32
C LEU A 512 -2.14 3.89 -15.85
N VAL A 513 -0.97 3.69 -16.47
CA VAL A 513 0.05 2.74 -16.02
C VAL A 513 1.38 3.49 -15.92
N ASN A 514 2.07 3.39 -14.78
CA ASN A 514 3.33 4.10 -14.49
C ASN A 514 3.22 5.62 -14.71
N TRP A 515 2.10 6.22 -14.29
CA TRP A 515 1.70 7.61 -14.53
C TRP A 515 1.58 8.01 -16.02
N LEU A 516 1.26 7.06 -16.91
CA LEU A 516 1.05 7.31 -18.35
C LEU A 516 -0.31 6.81 -18.82
N TYR A 517 -1.03 7.64 -19.59
CA TYR A 517 -2.33 7.28 -20.18
C TYR A 517 -2.20 6.16 -21.21
N LYS A 518 -2.90 5.04 -20.95
CA LYS A 518 -3.01 3.83 -21.78
C LYS A 518 -1.79 3.55 -22.70
N PRO A 519 -0.59 3.23 -22.16
CA PRO A 519 0.67 3.12 -22.92
C PRO A 519 0.85 1.74 -23.57
N TYR A 520 1.90 1.56 -24.37
CA TYR A 520 2.34 0.25 -24.86
C TYR A 520 3.75 -0.13 -24.37
N LEU A 521 4.02 -1.43 -24.24
CA LEU A 521 5.34 -2.00 -23.96
C LEU A 521 5.73 -2.96 -25.09
N ASP A 522 6.96 -2.84 -25.59
CA ASP A 522 7.53 -3.86 -26.47
C ASP A 522 8.08 -5.01 -25.59
N VAL A 523 7.68 -6.28 -25.87
CA VAL A 523 8.10 -7.47 -25.09
C VAL A 523 8.72 -8.54 -25.97
N ARG A 524 9.60 -9.38 -25.42
CA ARG A 524 10.17 -10.56 -26.11
C ARG A 524 9.20 -11.74 -26.04
N ALA A 525 9.18 -12.58 -27.08
CA ALA A 525 8.50 -13.88 -27.07
C ALA A 525 9.22 -14.89 -26.14
N ARG A 526 8.93 -14.80 -24.84
CA ARG A 526 9.45 -15.61 -23.72
C ARG A 526 8.66 -15.31 -22.44
N SER A 527 9.04 -15.93 -21.32
CA SER A 527 8.51 -15.62 -19.98
C SER A 527 8.88 -14.21 -19.50
N TYR A 528 7.93 -13.56 -18.81
CA TYR A 528 8.03 -12.26 -18.15
C TYR A 528 7.32 -12.33 -16.79
N ARG A 529 7.85 -11.63 -15.77
CA ARG A 529 7.19 -11.34 -14.50
C ARG A 529 6.66 -9.91 -14.55
N PHE A 530 5.38 -9.73 -14.24
CA PHE A 530 4.78 -8.41 -14.04
C PHE A 530 4.42 -8.27 -12.56
N ARG A 531 4.93 -7.22 -11.92
CA ARG A 531 4.65 -6.84 -10.53
C ARG A 531 3.60 -5.73 -10.54
N LEU A 532 2.33 -6.07 -10.39
CA LEU A 532 1.20 -5.13 -10.43
C LEU A 532 0.95 -4.57 -9.03
N LEU A 533 0.70 -3.26 -8.94
CA LEU A 533 0.15 -2.59 -7.78
C LEU A 533 -1.07 -1.78 -8.20
N ASN A 534 -2.18 -1.92 -7.46
CA ASN A 534 -3.28 -0.97 -7.53
C ASN A 534 -2.93 0.29 -6.70
N GLY A 535 -2.41 1.30 -7.39
CA GLY A 535 -2.06 2.63 -6.87
C GLY A 535 -3.16 3.68 -7.10
N SER A 536 -4.41 3.24 -7.17
CA SER A 536 -5.61 4.10 -7.12
C SER A 536 -5.82 4.61 -5.68
N VAL A 537 -6.94 5.29 -5.43
CA VAL A 537 -7.31 5.78 -4.08
C VAL A 537 -8.58 5.16 -3.52
N SER A 538 -9.55 4.83 -4.40
CA SER A 538 -10.85 4.24 -4.04
C SER A 538 -11.34 3.19 -5.04
N ARG A 539 -10.58 2.91 -6.11
CA ARG A 539 -10.99 2.03 -7.21
C ARG A 539 -10.41 0.62 -7.10
N TYR A 540 -11.23 -0.38 -7.41
CA TYR A 540 -10.86 -1.78 -7.57
C TYR A 540 -10.71 -2.12 -9.07
N PHE A 541 -9.99 -3.21 -9.38
CA PHE A 541 -9.84 -3.72 -10.75
C PHE A 541 -10.05 -5.23 -10.80
N LYS A 542 -10.65 -5.76 -11.88
CA LYS A 542 -10.61 -7.19 -12.23
C LYS A 542 -10.03 -7.28 -13.64
N ILE A 543 -8.87 -7.93 -13.81
CA ILE A 543 -7.98 -7.67 -14.97
C ILE A 543 -7.83 -8.91 -15.86
N ALA A 544 -8.38 -8.84 -17.08
CA ALA A 544 -8.22 -9.87 -18.10
C ALA A 544 -6.97 -9.66 -18.98
N VAL A 545 -6.37 -10.77 -19.44
CA VAL A 545 -5.25 -10.77 -20.40
C VAL A 545 -5.70 -11.43 -21.70
N VAL A 546 -5.66 -10.69 -22.82
CA VAL A 546 -6.16 -11.18 -24.12
C VAL A 546 -5.26 -10.84 -25.30
N ARG A 547 -5.26 -11.70 -26.32
CA ARG A 547 -4.51 -11.55 -27.58
C ARG A 547 -5.43 -11.13 -28.73
N GLU A 548 -4.99 -10.17 -29.54
CA GLU A 548 -5.67 -9.75 -30.79
C GLU A 548 -5.48 -10.78 -31.91
N ILE A 549 -6.60 -11.30 -32.44
CA ILE A 549 -6.68 -12.24 -33.54
C ILE A 549 -7.21 -11.53 -34.80
N SER A 550 -6.62 -11.81 -35.95
CA SER A 550 -7.06 -11.28 -37.24
C SER A 550 -8.20 -12.10 -37.84
N GLY A 551 -9.31 -11.45 -38.20
CA GLY A 551 -10.58 -12.08 -38.56
C GLY A 551 -11.51 -12.27 -37.35
N GLY A 552 -12.62 -12.98 -37.55
CA GLY A 552 -13.53 -13.42 -36.48
C GLY A 552 -13.38 -14.92 -36.25
N GLY A 553 -12.25 -15.33 -35.65
CA GLY A 553 -11.87 -16.73 -35.49
C GLY A 553 -11.13 -17.05 -34.20
N GLY A 554 -10.94 -16.05 -33.32
CA GLY A 554 -10.64 -16.26 -31.91
C GLY A 554 -11.92 -16.51 -31.10
N GLU A 555 -11.72 -16.71 -29.80
CA GLU A 555 -12.74 -16.99 -28.78
C GLU A 555 -13.86 -15.93 -28.71
N PHE A 556 -13.49 -14.66 -28.58
CA PHE A 556 -14.42 -13.55 -28.40
C PHE A 556 -14.47 -12.59 -29.60
N PRO A 557 -15.64 -12.02 -29.93
CA PRO A 557 -15.75 -11.02 -30.99
C PRO A 557 -14.98 -9.74 -30.63
N GLY A 558 -14.33 -9.14 -31.62
CA GLY A 558 -13.88 -7.75 -31.55
C GLY A 558 -14.95 -6.79 -32.08
N PRO A 559 -14.68 -5.47 -32.10
CA PRO A 559 -15.72 -4.48 -32.36
C PRO A 559 -16.36 -4.61 -33.74
N ASP A 560 -17.61 -4.21 -33.87
CA ASP A 560 -18.42 -4.56 -35.03
C ASP A 560 -17.82 -4.00 -36.34
N GLY A 561 -17.55 -4.89 -37.30
CA GLY A 561 -16.84 -4.57 -38.55
C GLY A 561 -15.34 -4.26 -38.45
N SER A 562 -14.72 -4.36 -37.27
CA SER A 562 -13.26 -4.14 -37.06
C SER A 562 -12.37 -5.12 -37.82
N GLY A 563 -12.85 -6.36 -38.01
CA GLY A 563 -12.09 -7.45 -38.58
C GLY A 563 -11.08 -8.09 -37.62
N VAL A 564 -11.25 -7.93 -36.30
CA VAL A 564 -10.51 -8.66 -35.27
C VAL A 564 -11.43 -9.42 -34.32
N SER A 565 -10.84 -10.40 -33.63
CA SER A 565 -11.40 -11.17 -32.51
C SER A 565 -10.32 -11.29 -31.44
N TYR A 566 -10.61 -11.94 -30.32
CA TYR A 566 -9.68 -12.07 -29.20
C TYR A 566 -9.67 -13.48 -28.64
N ASP A 567 -8.50 -13.95 -28.21
CA ASP A 567 -8.35 -15.14 -27.37
C ASP A 567 -7.88 -14.73 -25.98
N ARG A 568 -8.29 -15.44 -24.93
CA ARG A 568 -7.65 -15.32 -23.61
C ARG A 568 -6.20 -15.79 -23.62
N VAL A 569 -5.42 -15.23 -22.70
CA VAL A 569 -3.99 -15.53 -22.51
C VAL A 569 -3.78 -15.99 -21.07
N PRO A 570 -3.62 -17.31 -20.84
CA PRO A 570 -3.29 -17.83 -19.54
C PRO A 570 -1.99 -17.28 -18.95
N PHE A 571 -1.96 -17.20 -17.62
CA PHE A 571 -0.83 -16.76 -16.82
C PHE A 571 -0.80 -17.51 -15.48
N HIS A 572 0.29 -17.36 -14.73
CA HIS A 572 0.42 -17.89 -13.37
C HIS A 572 0.61 -16.78 -12.35
N LEU A 573 -0.21 -16.71 -11.31
CA LEU A 573 0.08 -15.89 -10.12
C LEU A 573 1.18 -16.58 -9.29
N ILE A 574 2.18 -15.83 -8.83
CA ILE A 574 3.33 -16.36 -8.07
C ILE A 574 3.60 -15.64 -6.75
N ALA A 575 3.08 -14.42 -6.61
CA ALA A 575 3.16 -13.61 -5.40
C ALA A 575 1.93 -12.72 -5.33
N ASN A 576 1.48 -12.40 -4.13
CA ASN A 576 0.43 -11.42 -3.88
C ASN A 576 0.99 -10.25 -3.06
N ASP A 577 0.11 -9.55 -2.35
CA ASP A 577 0.43 -8.50 -1.40
C ASP A 577 1.35 -9.01 -0.30
N GLY A 578 1.04 -10.16 0.31
CA GLY A 578 1.93 -10.89 1.23
C GLY A 578 3.06 -11.68 0.55
N ASN A 579 3.55 -11.16 -0.58
CA ASN A 579 4.71 -11.63 -1.33
C ASN A 579 4.61 -13.09 -1.84
N ILE A 580 5.75 -13.79 -1.93
CA ILE A 580 5.89 -15.01 -2.74
C ILE A 580 5.10 -16.15 -2.08
N MET A 581 4.21 -16.74 -2.86
CA MET A 581 3.29 -17.78 -2.42
C MET A 581 3.98 -19.14 -2.24
N GLU A 582 3.30 -20.09 -1.61
CA GLU A 582 3.74 -21.47 -1.56
C GLU A 582 3.63 -22.16 -2.93
N HIS A 583 2.58 -21.86 -3.68
CA HIS A 583 2.29 -22.46 -4.98
C HIS A 583 1.98 -21.39 -6.04
N ALA A 584 2.28 -21.70 -7.30
CA ALA A 584 1.97 -20.85 -8.45
C ALA A 584 0.58 -21.21 -9.00
N ILE A 585 -0.35 -20.25 -9.06
CA ILE A 585 -1.77 -20.54 -9.35
C ILE A 585 -2.06 -20.33 -10.83
N PRO A 586 -2.57 -21.34 -11.57
CA PRO A 586 -2.76 -21.28 -13.01
C PRO A 586 -4.12 -20.67 -13.37
N PHE A 587 -4.12 -19.53 -14.05
CA PHE A 587 -5.32 -18.87 -14.58
C PHE A 587 -5.58 -19.31 -16.02
N ASP A 588 -5.71 -20.64 -16.22
CA ASP A 588 -5.74 -21.32 -17.52
C ASP A 588 -7.00 -22.18 -17.77
N GLY A 589 -7.96 -22.15 -16.86
CA GLY A 589 -9.19 -22.94 -16.92
C GLY A 589 -9.05 -24.42 -16.56
N SER A 590 -7.94 -24.81 -15.93
CA SER A 590 -7.72 -26.19 -15.45
C SER A 590 -8.30 -26.48 -14.07
N ARG A 591 -8.74 -25.45 -13.33
CA ARG A 591 -9.18 -25.52 -11.93
C ARG A 591 -10.27 -24.50 -11.65
N ASP A 592 -11.15 -24.89 -10.74
CA ASP A 592 -12.02 -24.02 -9.95
C ASP A 592 -11.10 -23.32 -8.91
N LEU A 593 -11.16 -22.00 -8.79
CA LEU A 593 -10.18 -21.20 -8.05
C LEU A 593 -10.72 -20.52 -6.78
N ASP A 594 -12.04 -20.34 -6.64
CA ASP A 594 -12.70 -19.87 -5.40
C ASP A 594 -13.66 -20.90 -4.79
N GLY A 595 -14.08 -21.92 -5.54
CA GLY A 595 -14.94 -23.00 -5.07
C GLY A 595 -16.41 -22.82 -5.44
N ASP A 596 -16.76 -21.94 -6.39
CA ASP A 596 -18.15 -21.74 -6.84
C ASP A 596 -18.66 -22.87 -7.78
N GLY A 597 -17.76 -23.51 -8.51
CA GLY A 597 -18.02 -24.61 -9.43
C GLY A 597 -17.91 -24.30 -10.94
N ASP A 598 -17.62 -23.07 -11.34
CA ASP A 598 -17.13 -22.73 -12.68
C ASP A 598 -15.62 -23.04 -12.81
N LEU A 599 -15.13 -23.04 -14.06
CA LEU A 599 -13.73 -23.23 -14.44
C LEU A 599 -13.27 -22.14 -15.42
N ASP A 600 -14.19 -21.39 -16.03
CA ASP A 600 -13.94 -20.50 -17.16
C ASP A 600 -14.03 -19.00 -16.79
N ASP A 601 -14.38 -18.66 -15.55
CA ASP A 601 -14.57 -17.28 -15.09
C ASP A 601 -13.24 -16.58 -14.74
N HIS A 602 -12.32 -17.27 -14.07
CA HIS A 602 -10.93 -16.85 -13.80
C HIS A 602 -9.94 -17.26 -14.91
N HIS A 603 -10.37 -18.07 -15.87
CA HIS A 603 -9.50 -18.43 -17.00
C HIS A 603 -9.11 -17.14 -17.77
N GLY A 604 -7.81 -16.82 -17.78
CA GLY A 604 -7.26 -15.61 -18.39
C GLY A 604 -7.62 -14.30 -17.70
N ILE A 605 -8.21 -14.34 -16.50
CA ILE A 605 -8.74 -13.21 -15.74
C ILE A 605 -8.16 -13.26 -14.32
N MET A 606 -7.51 -12.18 -13.87
CA MET A 606 -7.08 -12.06 -12.47
C MET A 606 -8.30 -11.89 -11.56
N PRO A 607 -8.21 -12.32 -10.30
CA PRO A 607 -9.19 -11.94 -9.28
C PRO A 607 -9.27 -10.42 -9.16
N GLU A 608 -10.29 -9.94 -8.47
CA GLU A 608 -10.37 -8.55 -8.03
C GLU A 608 -9.08 -8.13 -7.31
N GLN A 609 -8.68 -6.88 -7.49
CA GLN A 609 -7.52 -6.25 -6.88
C GLN A 609 -7.96 -4.95 -6.20
N GLY A 610 -8.11 -5.00 -4.88
CA GLY A 610 -8.39 -3.83 -4.06
C GLY A 610 -7.24 -2.82 -4.06
N ILE A 611 -7.48 -1.63 -3.52
CA ILE A 611 -6.45 -0.60 -3.39
C ILE A 611 -5.31 -1.15 -2.53
N ALA A 612 -4.07 -0.85 -2.91
CA ALA A 612 -2.83 -1.32 -2.28
C ALA A 612 -2.53 -2.82 -2.36
N GLU A 613 -3.42 -3.67 -2.88
CA GLU A 613 -3.05 -5.07 -3.19
C GLU A 613 -2.01 -5.12 -4.33
N ARG A 614 -1.08 -6.09 -4.23
CA ARG A 614 -0.07 -6.38 -5.26
C ARG A 614 -0.32 -7.76 -5.82
N TYR A 615 -0.14 -7.95 -7.13
CA TYR A 615 -0.13 -9.27 -7.75
C TYR A 615 1.07 -9.40 -8.68
N ASP A 616 1.88 -10.43 -8.46
CA ASP A 616 2.98 -10.79 -9.35
C ASP A 616 2.58 -11.97 -10.22
N ILE A 617 2.49 -11.74 -11.53
CA ILE A 617 2.11 -12.78 -12.50
C ILE A 617 3.24 -13.10 -13.48
N ILE A 618 3.33 -14.36 -13.91
CA ILE A 618 4.17 -14.80 -15.03
C ILE A 618 3.32 -14.99 -16.28
N ILE A 619 3.71 -14.33 -17.38
CA ILE A 619 3.14 -14.52 -18.72
C ILE A 619 4.25 -15.04 -19.65
N ASP A 620 3.99 -16.13 -20.36
CA ASP A 620 4.91 -16.68 -21.37
C ASP A 620 4.47 -16.32 -22.79
N PHE A 621 5.06 -15.24 -23.32
CA PHE A 621 4.81 -14.75 -24.69
C PHE A 621 5.38 -15.67 -25.80
N SER A 622 5.79 -16.90 -25.48
CA SER A 622 6.15 -17.96 -26.44
C SER A 622 5.20 -19.17 -26.43
N LYS A 623 4.28 -19.26 -25.46
CA LYS A 623 3.27 -20.32 -25.32
C LYS A 623 1.90 -19.89 -25.87
N HIS A 624 0.86 -20.71 -25.67
CA HIS A 624 -0.55 -20.43 -26.00
C HIS A 624 -0.78 -19.96 -27.46
N GLY A 625 0.10 -20.39 -28.37
CA GLY A 625 0.09 -20.03 -29.79
C GLY A 625 0.56 -18.61 -30.12
N ILE A 626 1.03 -17.84 -29.13
CA ILE A 626 1.51 -16.45 -29.25
C ILE A 626 2.75 -16.41 -30.15
N GLN A 627 2.80 -15.41 -31.04
CA GLN A 627 3.85 -15.26 -32.04
C GLN A 627 4.42 -13.83 -32.11
N PRO A 628 5.70 -13.67 -32.51
CA PRO A 628 6.27 -12.35 -32.79
C PRO A 628 5.49 -11.57 -33.87
N GLY A 629 4.90 -10.45 -33.48
CA GLY A 629 3.96 -9.66 -34.28
C GLY A 629 2.59 -9.50 -33.63
N ASP A 630 2.22 -10.41 -32.73
CA ASP A 630 0.96 -10.36 -31.99
C ASP A 630 0.88 -9.14 -31.06
N ARG A 631 -0.34 -8.71 -30.77
CA ARG A 631 -0.65 -7.76 -29.68
C ARG A 631 -1.41 -8.47 -28.59
N ILE A 632 -1.04 -8.18 -27.35
CA ILE A 632 -1.74 -8.63 -26.15
C ILE A 632 -2.14 -7.40 -25.33
N TYR A 633 -3.26 -7.46 -24.64
CA TYR A 633 -3.82 -6.37 -23.86
C TYR A 633 -4.12 -6.80 -22.42
N PHE A 634 -3.88 -5.90 -21.46
CA PHE A 634 -4.62 -5.94 -20.20
C PHE A 634 -5.91 -5.12 -20.36
N VAL A 635 -6.99 -5.64 -19.79
CA VAL A 635 -8.35 -5.14 -19.88
C VAL A 635 -8.90 -5.08 -18.46
N ASN A 636 -9.39 -3.92 -18.00
CA ASN A 636 -10.18 -3.90 -16.77
C ASN A 636 -11.62 -4.30 -17.09
N LEU A 637 -12.23 -5.13 -16.25
CA LEU A 637 -13.63 -5.54 -16.34
C LEU A 637 -14.50 -4.89 -15.26
N MET A 638 -13.92 -4.48 -14.13
CA MET A 638 -14.69 -3.97 -12.99
C MET A 638 -15.25 -2.57 -13.25
N GLU A 639 -16.58 -2.43 -13.23
CA GLU A 639 -17.30 -1.14 -13.20
C GLU A 639 -17.38 -0.61 -11.77
N HIS A 640 -17.43 0.72 -11.65
CA HIS A 640 -17.87 1.40 -10.43
C HIS A 640 -18.87 2.51 -10.80
N ASP A 641 -20.04 2.51 -10.16
CA ASP A 641 -21.01 3.60 -10.20
C ASP A 641 -20.49 4.84 -9.46
N ASP A 642 -20.03 4.63 -8.23
CA ASP A 642 -19.32 5.60 -7.40
C ASP A 642 -18.31 4.90 -6.46
N GLY A 643 -17.71 5.64 -5.53
CA GLY A 643 -16.56 5.17 -4.76
C GLY A 643 -16.82 4.14 -3.65
N ARG A 644 -18.09 3.81 -3.36
CA ARG A 644 -18.43 3.05 -2.15
C ARG A 644 -17.89 1.63 -2.16
N ASN A 645 -18.09 0.97 -3.29
CA ASN A 645 -17.77 -0.41 -3.59
C ASN A 645 -17.63 -0.58 -5.12
N PRO A 646 -17.07 -1.69 -5.62
CA PRO A 646 -17.31 -2.13 -6.99
C PRO A 646 -18.81 -2.39 -7.24
N GLU A 647 -19.29 -2.21 -8.48
CA GLU A 647 -20.69 -2.54 -8.84
C GLU A 647 -20.77 -3.96 -9.43
N GLU A 648 -20.24 -4.19 -10.63
CA GLU A 648 -20.15 -5.53 -11.22
C GLU A 648 -18.93 -5.68 -12.18
N ALA A 649 -18.51 -6.93 -12.39
CA ALA A 649 -17.47 -7.29 -13.35
C ALA A 649 -18.08 -7.53 -14.74
N ILE A 650 -17.93 -6.55 -15.64
CA ILE A 650 -18.55 -6.58 -16.97
C ILE A 650 -18.02 -7.76 -17.81
N PRO A 651 -18.90 -8.53 -18.50
CA PRO A 651 -18.50 -9.64 -19.35
C PRO A 651 -17.39 -9.30 -20.35
N LEU A 652 -16.37 -10.16 -20.40
CA LEU A 652 -15.17 -9.93 -21.22
C LEU A 652 -15.51 -9.76 -22.71
N ASP A 653 -16.51 -10.46 -23.24
CA ASP A 653 -16.92 -10.33 -24.64
C ASP A 653 -17.64 -9.01 -24.95
N GLU A 654 -18.50 -8.51 -24.05
CA GLU A 654 -19.12 -7.18 -24.16
C GLU A 654 -18.06 -6.06 -24.17
N VAL A 655 -17.06 -6.15 -23.29
CA VAL A 655 -15.94 -5.19 -23.20
C VAL A 655 -15.01 -5.27 -24.43
N LEU A 656 -14.86 -6.44 -25.05
CA LEU A 656 -13.99 -6.63 -26.20
C LEU A 656 -14.65 -6.29 -27.54
N SER A 657 -15.96 -6.52 -27.64
CA SER A 657 -16.81 -6.14 -28.77
C SER A 657 -17.25 -4.68 -28.77
N GLU A 658 -17.02 -3.95 -27.67
CA GLU A 658 -17.53 -2.60 -27.45
C GLU A 658 -19.08 -2.51 -27.45
N GLU A 659 -19.77 -3.58 -27.03
CA GLU A 659 -21.20 -3.54 -26.68
C GLU A 659 -21.36 -2.75 -25.36
N TYR A 660 -20.58 -3.11 -24.34
CA TYR A 660 -20.33 -2.23 -23.21
C TYR A 660 -19.26 -1.21 -23.58
N LYS A 661 -19.61 0.09 -23.62
CA LYS A 661 -18.66 1.17 -23.95
C LYS A 661 -19.11 2.56 -23.54
N ALA A 662 -18.45 3.09 -22.50
CA ALA A 662 -18.51 4.48 -22.11
C ALA A 662 -18.30 5.46 -23.28
N VAL A 663 -19.22 6.39 -23.48
CA VAL A 663 -19.13 7.47 -24.48
C VAL A 663 -19.34 8.84 -23.86
N THR A 664 -18.63 9.84 -24.39
CA THR A 664 -18.83 11.23 -23.96
C THR A 664 -19.98 11.90 -24.72
N ARG A 665 -20.90 12.51 -23.98
CA ARG A 665 -22.02 13.29 -24.52
C ARG A 665 -21.97 14.72 -23.97
N GLN A 666 -22.25 15.71 -24.82
CA GLN A 666 -22.33 17.11 -24.41
C GLN A 666 -23.66 17.36 -23.69
N THR A 667 -23.60 17.95 -22.49
CA THR A 667 -24.74 18.35 -21.67
C THR A 667 -24.66 19.85 -21.33
N ASP A 668 -25.70 20.38 -20.70
CA ASP A 668 -25.68 21.75 -20.14
C ASP A 668 -24.67 21.89 -18.97
N LYS A 669 -24.34 20.78 -18.28
CA LYS A 669 -23.27 20.69 -17.25
C LYS A 669 -21.90 20.29 -17.84
N GLY A 670 -21.66 20.54 -19.14
CA GLY A 670 -20.40 20.21 -19.82
C GLY A 670 -20.39 18.82 -20.49
N LEU A 671 -19.20 18.37 -20.89
CA LEU A 671 -18.99 17.03 -21.46
C LEU A 671 -19.02 15.98 -20.33
N ARG A 672 -19.83 14.92 -20.47
CA ARG A 672 -20.02 13.89 -19.44
C ARG A 672 -19.97 12.49 -20.04
N TRP A 673 -19.54 11.51 -19.26
CA TRP A 673 -19.66 10.09 -19.60
C TRP A 673 -21.12 9.63 -19.52
N ARG A 674 -21.45 8.63 -20.33
CA ARG A 674 -22.72 7.90 -20.37
C ARG A 674 -22.46 6.52 -20.94
N ASP A 675 -23.37 5.59 -20.68
CA ASP A 675 -23.39 4.26 -21.28
C ASP A 675 -22.16 3.40 -20.87
N GLY A 676 -21.75 3.51 -19.60
CA GLY A 676 -20.66 2.75 -18.94
C GLY A 676 -19.54 3.61 -18.34
N ASP A 677 -18.68 2.98 -17.52
CA ASP A 677 -17.46 3.54 -16.92
C ASP A 677 -16.28 3.59 -17.94
N PRO A 678 -15.64 4.77 -18.16
CA PRO A 678 -14.49 4.91 -19.06
C PRO A 678 -13.18 4.22 -18.61
N VAL A 679 -13.11 3.75 -17.38
CA VAL A 679 -11.96 2.97 -16.86
C VAL A 679 -11.99 1.52 -17.35
N VAL A 680 -13.17 0.92 -17.52
CA VAL A 680 -13.38 -0.41 -18.10
C VAL A 680 -12.76 -0.49 -19.51
N GLY A 681 -12.30 -1.69 -19.87
CA GLY A 681 -11.68 -1.99 -21.15
C GLY A 681 -10.16 -1.90 -21.20
N LYS A 682 -9.63 -2.02 -22.43
CA LYS A 682 -8.19 -2.17 -22.71
C LYS A 682 -7.40 -0.97 -22.18
N PHE A 683 -6.35 -1.20 -21.38
CA PHE A 683 -5.55 -0.13 -20.76
C PHE A 683 -4.02 -0.26 -20.91
N LEU A 684 -3.48 -1.45 -21.14
CA LEU A 684 -2.06 -1.67 -21.45
C LEU A 684 -1.95 -2.56 -22.70
N GLN A 685 -1.01 -2.25 -23.61
CA GLN A 685 -0.75 -3.07 -24.81
C GLN A 685 0.69 -3.60 -24.80
N PHE A 686 0.85 -4.90 -25.01
CA PHE A 686 2.13 -5.55 -25.26
C PHE A 686 2.29 -5.83 -26.76
N ASN A 687 3.45 -5.50 -27.33
CA ASN A 687 3.80 -5.86 -28.70
C ASN A 687 4.85 -6.98 -28.69
N VAL A 688 4.51 -8.18 -29.12
CA VAL A 688 5.41 -9.34 -29.05
C VAL A 688 6.50 -9.25 -30.13
N LYS A 689 7.78 -9.34 -29.74
CA LYS A 689 8.96 -9.27 -30.60
C LYS A 689 9.72 -10.59 -30.61
N PRO A 690 10.52 -10.87 -31.66
CA PRO A 690 11.37 -12.06 -31.67
C PRO A 690 12.36 -12.04 -30.49
N TYR A 691 12.45 -13.18 -29.82
CA TYR A 691 13.55 -13.53 -28.93
C TYR A 691 14.48 -14.52 -29.65
N ALA A 692 15.78 -14.43 -29.38
CA ALA A 692 16.81 -15.27 -30.00
C ALA A 692 17.80 -15.85 -28.96
N GLY A 693 17.58 -15.56 -27.68
CA GLY A 693 18.27 -16.22 -26.58
C GLY A 693 17.55 -17.51 -26.17
N GLN A 694 18.07 -18.15 -25.13
CA GLN A 694 17.36 -19.17 -24.37
C GLN A 694 16.58 -18.50 -23.23
N ASP A 695 15.35 -18.95 -22.96
CA ASP A 695 14.65 -18.60 -21.73
C ASP A 695 15.20 -19.47 -20.59
N LEU A 696 15.56 -18.85 -19.47
CA LEU A 696 16.22 -19.49 -18.33
C LEU A 696 15.45 -19.29 -17.01
N SER A 697 14.25 -18.72 -17.06
CA SER A 697 13.39 -18.64 -15.89
C SER A 697 12.83 -20.00 -15.48
N MET A 698 12.30 -20.08 -14.27
CA MET A 698 11.46 -21.21 -13.87
C MET A 698 10.25 -21.40 -14.80
N ASN A 699 9.78 -22.64 -14.88
CA ASN A 699 8.48 -22.98 -15.40
C ASN A 699 7.47 -22.99 -14.23
N PRO A 700 6.53 -22.03 -14.13
CA PRO A 700 5.60 -21.96 -12.99
C PRO A 700 4.71 -23.20 -12.86
N ALA A 701 4.42 -23.90 -13.95
CA ALA A 701 3.68 -25.17 -13.92
C ALA A 701 4.38 -26.32 -13.17
N GLU A 702 5.65 -26.19 -12.78
CA GLU A 702 6.30 -27.13 -11.86
C GLU A 702 5.99 -26.84 -10.38
N TYR A 703 5.36 -25.70 -10.09
CA TYR A 703 5.08 -25.16 -8.75
C TYR A 703 3.59 -24.99 -8.46
N GLU A 704 2.70 -25.45 -9.34
CA GLU A 704 1.25 -25.52 -9.10
C GLU A 704 0.91 -26.41 -7.89
N PRO A 705 -0.27 -26.25 -7.26
CA PRO A 705 -0.65 -27.07 -6.11
C PRO A 705 -0.64 -28.56 -6.45
N GLY A 706 0.12 -29.33 -5.66
CA GLY A 706 0.49 -30.74 -5.91
C GLY A 706 1.87 -30.95 -6.56
N GLY A 707 2.54 -29.89 -7.00
CA GLY A 707 3.89 -29.87 -7.54
C GLY A 707 4.96 -29.52 -6.49
N LYS A 708 5.95 -28.70 -6.87
CA LYS A 708 6.95 -28.14 -5.95
C LYS A 708 6.33 -26.98 -5.15
N LYS A 709 6.83 -26.76 -3.92
CA LYS A 709 6.57 -25.53 -3.16
C LYS A 709 7.64 -24.47 -3.49
N MET A 710 7.26 -23.21 -3.62
CA MET A 710 8.16 -22.05 -3.71
C MET A 710 8.58 -21.61 -2.30
N ILE A 711 7.67 -21.01 -1.53
CA ILE A 711 7.90 -20.62 -0.13
C ILE A 711 6.76 -21.13 0.77
N PRO A 712 6.98 -22.19 1.57
CA PRO A 712 5.96 -22.72 2.47
C PRO A 712 5.57 -21.75 3.58
N LEU A 713 4.30 -21.77 3.96
CA LEU A 713 3.75 -20.88 4.99
C LEU A 713 4.42 -21.10 6.37
N THR A 714 4.43 -20.05 7.19
CA THR A 714 4.87 -20.11 8.60
C THR A 714 3.72 -20.49 9.54
N ILE A 715 2.47 -20.26 9.12
CA ILE A 715 1.24 -20.72 9.75
C ILE A 715 0.55 -21.66 8.75
N ASP A 716 0.65 -22.96 9.01
CA ASP A 716 -0.06 -24.00 8.24
C ASP A 716 -1.42 -24.26 8.89
N ARG A 717 -2.52 -24.06 8.15
CA ARG A 717 -3.88 -24.20 8.70
C ARG A 717 -4.33 -25.66 8.78
N ASP A 718 -3.67 -26.58 8.08
CA ASP A 718 -4.00 -28.00 8.05
C ASP A 718 -3.19 -28.81 9.09
N ASP A 719 -2.18 -28.19 9.72
CA ASP A 719 -1.36 -28.81 10.76
C ASP A 719 -2.07 -28.86 12.13
N PRO A 720 -2.23 -30.06 12.74
CA PRO A 720 -2.90 -30.20 14.04
C PRO A 720 -2.22 -29.50 15.22
N GLU A 721 -0.89 -29.30 15.19
CA GLU A 721 -0.19 -28.57 16.26
C GLU A 721 -0.42 -27.06 16.13
N MET A 722 -0.38 -26.50 14.91
CA MET A 722 -0.75 -25.11 14.64
C MET A 722 -2.21 -24.83 14.98
N GLN A 723 -3.13 -25.73 14.60
CA GLN A 723 -4.55 -25.64 14.98
C GLN A 723 -4.77 -25.64 16.50
N ALA A 724 -3.96 -26.41 17.25
CA ALA A 724 -4.00 -26.37 18.72
C ALA A 724 -3.47 -25.05 19.31
N LYS A 725 -2.59 -24.33 18.59
CA LYS A 725 -2.09 -22.99 18.96
C LYS A 725 -3.07 -21.89 18.59
N LEU A 726 -3.71 -21.97 17.42
CA LEU A 726 -4.71 -20.99 16.96
C LEU A 726 -5.91 -20.92 17.93
N ARG A 727 -6.37 -22.06 18.46
CA ARG A 727 -7.38 -22.13 19.54
C ARG A 727 -6.90 -21.59 20.90
N GLN A 728 -5.62 -21.22 21.04
CA GLN A 728 -5.04 -20.62 22.27
C GLN A 728 -4.50 -19.20 22.02
N ALA A 729 -4.56 -18.71 20.79
CA ALA A 729 -4.16 -17.36 20.41
C ALA A 729 -5.11 -16.31 21.03
N ARG A 730 -4.63 -15.09 21.25
CA ARG A 730 -5.53 -13.99 21.64
C ARG A 730 -6.42 -13.64 20.45
N LYS A 731 -7.74 -13.56 20.66
CA LYS A 731 -8.69 -13.09 19.65
C LYS A 731 -8.95 -11.58 19.76
N ARG A 732 -9.19 -10.94 18.62
CA ARG A 732 -9.69 -9.57 18.49
C ARG A 732 -10.72 -9.46 17.38
N THR A 733 -11.61 -8.48 17.51
CA THR A 733 -12.55 -8.11 16.45
C THR A 733 -12.42 -6.63 16.12
N PHE A 734 -12.29 -6.32 14.83
CA PHE A 734 -12.26 -4.96 14.28
C PHE A 734 -13.40 -4.82 13.28
N GLU A 735 -14.36 -3.97 13.64
CA GLU A 735 -15.62 -3.81 12.91
C GLU A 735 -15.63 -2.44 12.21
N PHE A 736 -15.72 -2.47 10.89
CA PHE A 736 -15.57 -1.33 9.99
C PHE A 736 -16.97 -0.81 9.61
N SER A 737 -17.29 0.44 9.98
CA SER A 737 -18.64 0.97 9.80
C SER A 737 -18.71 2.50 9.70
N ARG A 738 -19.95 3.03 9.62
CA ARG A 738 -20.28 4.47 9.76
C ARG A 738 -21.07 4.80 11.05
N SER A 739 -21.19 3.86 11.98
CA SER A 739 -22.00 4.03 13.20
C SER A 739 -21.29 4.95 14.20
N ASP A 740 -22.03 5.87 14.82
CA ASP A 740 -21.48 6.91 15.71
C ASP A 740 -20.47 7.89 15.04
N GLY A 741 -20.35 7.84 13.71
CA GLY A 741 -19.64 8.82 12.89
C GLY A 741 -20.40 10.14 12.72
N THR A 742 -19.84 11.04 11.90
CA THR A 742 -20.38 12.39 11.61
C THR A 742 -20.33 12.69 10.12
N ASP A 743 -21.09 13.67 9.62
CA ASP A 743 -21.04 14.06 8.19
C ASP A 743 -19.62 14.46 7.72
N GLU A 744 -18.80 15.02 8.61
CA GLU A 744 -17.41 15.43 8.32
C GLU A 744 -16.38 14.29 8.49
N ASN A 745 -16.65 13.35 9.40
CA ASN A 745 -15.84 12.16 9.65
C ASN A 745 -16.78 10.96 9.81
N PRO A 746 -17.31 10.41 8.70
CA PRO A 746 -18.33 9.36 8.74
C PRO A 746 -17.80 8.01 9.19
N TRP A 747 -16.51 7.72 9.02
CA TRP A 747 -15.97 6.38 9.23
C TRP A 747 -15.49 6.12 10.64
N THR A 748 -15.80 4.94 11.13
CA THR A 748 -15.43 4.45 12.47
C THR A 748 -14.91 3.03 12.40
N ILE A 749 -13.99 2.69 13.30
CA ILE A 749 -13.66 1.29 13.61
C ILE A 749 -14.03 1.03 15.07
N GLN A 750 -14.77 -0.05 15.31
CA GLN A 750 -15.08 -0.60 16.63
C GLN A 750 -14.11 -1.73 16.95
N THR A 751 -13.70 -1.87 18.21
CA THR A 751 -12.72 -2.88 18.66
C THR A 751 -13.24 -3.65 19.86
N ASP A 752 -13.15 -4.98 19.82
CA ASP A 752 -13.49 -5.92 20.90
C ASP A 752 -14.87 -5.64 21.56
N ASP A 753 -15.96 -5.65 20.77
CA ASP A 753 -17.34 -5.31 21.18
C ASP A 753 -17.48 -3.93 21.89
N GLY A 754 -16.58 -3.00 21.61
CA GLY A 754 -16.47 -1.71 22.30
C GLY A 754 -17.48 -0.63 21.82
N PHE A 755 -16.93 0.53 21.46
CA PHE A 755 -17.66 1.57 20.72
C PHE A 755 -16.92 1.80 19.39
N GLY A 756 -17.66 2.16 18.35
CA GLY A 756 -17.08 2.73 17.13
C GLY A 756 -16.42 4.08 17.42
N TYR A 757 -15.24 4.30 16.87
CA TYR A 757 -14.57 5.60 16.93
C TYR A 757 -13.92 5.97 15.59
N ALA A 758 -14.06 7.24 15.18
CA ALA A 758 -13.18 7.83 14.18
C ALA A 758 -11.75 7.97 14.70
N MET A 759 -10.77 8.09 13.81
CA MET A 759 -9.34 8.19 14.16
C MET A 759 -9.04 9.29 15.20
N ASP A 760 -8.33 8.92 16.27
CA ASP A 760 -7.56 9.85 17.09
C ASP A 760 -6.20 9.23 17.38
N PRO A 761 -5.06 9.81 16.94
CA PRO A 761 -3.73 9.25 17.18
C PRO A 761 -3.35 9.14 18.66
N ARG A 762 -4.10 9.81 19.56
CA ARG A 762 -3.96 9.72 21.03
C ARG A 762 -4.60 8.46 21.62
N ARG A 763 -5.44 7.74 20.86
CA ARG A 763 -6.11 6.51 21.27
C ARG A 763 -5.31 5.30 20.78
N ILE A 764 -5.09 4.33 21.66
CA ILE A 764 -4.53 3.02 21.35
C ILE A 764 -5.70 2.01 21.38
N SER A 765 -6.08 1.46 20.24
CA SER A 765 -7.19 0.50 20.15
C SER A 765 -6.76 -0.90 20.58
N ALA A 766 -5.68 -1.41 20.00
CA ALA A 766 -5.07 -2.70 20.35
C ALA A 766 -3.64 -2.52 20.87
N ALA A 767 -3.23 -3.44 21.76
CA ALA A 767 -1.87 -3.52 22.30
C ALA A 767 -1.43 -4.99 22.41
N PRO A 768 -1.00 -5.63 21.30
CA PRO A 768 -0.29 -6.90 21.35
C PRO A 768 1.01 -6.76 22.14
N GLN A 769 1.54 -7.86 22.69
CA GLN A 769 2.76 -7.84 23.50
C GLN A 769 3.76 -8.86 22.98
N LEU A 770 5.04 -8.47 22.92
CA LEU A 770 6.13 -9.38 22.59
C LEU A 770 6.45 -10.30 23.79
N ASP A 771 6.62 -11.60 23.57
CA ASP A 771 6.97 -12.57 24.64
C ASP A 771 8.36 -12.28 25.23
N THR A 772 9.27 -11.73 24.43
CA THR A 772 10.67 -11.47 24.76
C THR A 772 11.13 -10.13 24.19
N GLY A 773 11.89 -9.36 24.97
CA GLY A 773 12.55 -8.17 24.45
C GLY A 773 13.78 -8.53 23.61
N PRO A 774 14.24 -7.64 22.71
CA PRO A 774 15.42 -7.83 21.86
C PRO A 774 16.68 -8.06 22.72
N THR A 775 17.08 -9.32 22.87
CA THR A 775 18.13 -9.78 23.79
C THR A 775 18.80 -11.07 23.29
N ASP A 776 20.01 -11.36 23.79
CA ASP A 776 20.83 -12.53 23.42
C ASP A 776 20.13 -13.90 23.54
N ALA A 777 18.99 -14.00 24.24
CA ALA A 777 18.22 -15.22 24.40
C ALA A 777 17.31 -15.55 23.20
N GLY A 778 17.02 -14.56 22.35
CA GLY A 778 16.05 -14.69 21.26
C GLY A 778 14.59 -14.74 21.72
N PHE A 779 13.69 -14.95 20.76
CA PHE A 779 12.26 -15.16 21.00
C PHE A 779 11.91 -16.64 21.13
N SER A 780 11.14 -16.99 22.16
CA SER A 780 10.63 -18.36 22.36
C SER A 780 9.25 -18.36 23.02
N GLY A 781 8.20 -18.52 22.21
CA GLY A 781 6.83 -18.66 22.66
C GLY A 781 5.85 -18.71 21.49
N ASP A 782 4.56 -18.71 21.81
CA ASP A 782 3.46 -18.56 20.86
C ASP A 782 2.48 -17.46 21.34
N THR A 783 2.78 -16.70 22.38
CA THR A 783 1.84 -15.67 22.91
C THR A 783 1.88 -14.34 22.14
N THR A 784 2.71 -14.25 21.10
CA THR A 784 2.58 -13.26 20.00
C THR A 784 1.71 -13.71 18.83
N LEU A 785 1.18 -14.94 18.85
CA LEU A 785 0.15 -15.37 17.91
C LEU A 785 -1.19 -14.74 18.34
N GLU A 786 -1.74 -13.87 17.51
CA GLU A 786 -3.09 -13.34 17.66
C GLU A 786 -3.93 -13.72 16.43
N VAL A 787 -5.23 -13.94 16.63
CA VAL A 787 -6.21 -14.13 15.56
C VAL A 787 -7.12 -12.91 15.54
N TRP A 788 -7.11 -12.18 14.43
CA TRP A 788 -7.86 -10.95 14.24
C TRP A 788 -9.00 -11.22 13.25
N ARG A 789 -10.23 -10.88 13.66
CA ARG A 789 -11.43 -10.88 12.83
C ARG A 789 -11.67 -9.46 12.32
N LEU A 790 -11.72 -9.30 11.00
CA LEU A 790 -12.15 -8.07 10.34
C LEU A 790 -13.59 -8.26 9.88
N ASP A 791 -14.46 -7.28 10.15
CA ASP A 791 -15.92 -7.40 10.03
C ASP A 791 -16.55 -6.17 9.38
N ASN A 792 -17.44 -6.37 8.39
CA ASN A 792 -18.14 -5.33 7.64
C ASN A 792 -19.65 -5.25 7.99
N SER A 793 -19.99 -5.34 9.27
CA SER A 793 -21.36 -5.23 9.80
C SER A 793 -22.14 -4.03 9.23
N GLY A 794 -21.45 -2.90 8.97
CA GLY A 794 -22.05 -1.67 8.47
C GLY A 794 -22.70 -1.84 7.09
N GLY A 795 -21.97 -2.45 6.17
CA GLY A 795 -22.45 -2.89 4.87
C GLY A 795 -22.83 -1.79 3.86
N GLY A 796 -22.74 -2.13 2.56
CA GLY A 796 -22.96 -1.16 1.46
C GLY A 796 -21.70 -0.35 1.09
N TRP A 797 -20.54 -0.80 1.56
CA TRP A 797 -19.21 -0.31 1.22
C TRP A 797 -18.21 -1.47 1.23
N SER A 798 -17.13 -1.35 0.46
CA SER A 798 -16.00 -2.28 0.48
C SER A 798 -14.79 -1.62 1.15
N HIS A 799 -14.05 -2.42 1.91
CA HIS A 799 -12.86 -1.99 2.64
C HIS A 799 -11.71 -2.97 2.37
N PRO A 800 -10.64 -2.55 1.64
CA PRO A 800 -9.40 -3.32 1.58
C PRO A 800 -8.58 -2.94 2.82
N VAL A 801 -8.73 -3.68 3.91
CA VAL A 801 -8.14 -3.32 5.21
C VAL A 801 -6.65 -3.66 5.23
N HIS A 802 -5.79 -2.66 5.43
CA HIS A 802 -4.36 -2.85 5.63
C HIS A 802 -4.03 -2.95 7.13
N VAL A 803 -3.20 -3.93 7.49
CA VAL A 803 -2.55 -4.04 8.81
C VAL A 803 -1.05 -3.87 8.61
N HIS A 804 -0.45 -2.91 9.32
CA HIS A 804 1.00 -2.64 9.21
C HIS A 804 1.86 -3.78 9.79
N PHE A 805 3.17 -3.70 9.53
CA PHE A 805 4.27 -4.42 10.21
C PHE A 805 4.45 -5.94 9.96
N GLU A 806 3.40 -6.76 9.95
CA GLU A 806 3.52 -8.23 9.80
C GLU A 806 2.47 -8.78 8.82
N GLU A 807 2.91 -9.67 7.92
CA GLU A 807 2.03 -10.37 6.98
C GLU A 807 1.25 -11.48 7.71
N GLY A 808 -0.08 -11.48 7.61
CA GLY A 808 -0.97 -12.48 8.20
C GLY A 808 -1.29 -13.63 7.25
N VAL A 809 -1.82 -14.73 7.78
CA VAL A 809 -2.39 -15.83 6.98
C VAL A 809 -3.90 -15.89 7.21
N ILE A 810 -4.69 -15.84 6.12
CA ILE A 810 -6.14 -16.01 6.19
C ILE A 810 -6.46 -17.44 6.64
N LEU A 811 -7.26 -17.54 7.71
CA LEU A 811 -7.84 -18.76 8.24
C LEU A 811 -9.18 -19.05 7.57
N SER A 812 -10.08 -18.06 7.58
CA SER A 812 -11.43 -18.17 7.02
C SER A 812 -11.89 -16.89 6.32
N ARG A 813 -12.85 -17.05 5.40
CA ARG A 813 -13.64 -16.00 4.74
C ARG A 813 -15.11 -16.39 4.85
N ASP A 814 -15.92 -15.62 5.58
CA ASP A 814 -17.32 -15.96 5.92
C ASP A 814 -17.48 -17.42 6.42
N GLY A 815 -16.54 -17.89 7.25
CA GLY A 815 -16.47 -19.25 7.77
C GLY A 815 -15.99 -20.34 6.78
N LYS A 816 -15.78 -20.00 5.50
CA LYS A 816 -15.24 -20.89 4.46
C LYS A 816 -13.71 -20.83 4.41
N ALA A 817 -13.09 -21.80 3.75
CA ALA A 817 -11.68 -21.71 3.38
C ALA A 817 -11.44 -20.58 2.34
N PRO A 818 -10.28 -19.91 2.35
CA PRO A 818 -9.92 -18.91 1.34
C PRO A 818 -9.73 -19.50 -0.07
N PRO A 819 -9.92 -18.71 -1.15
CA PRO A 819 -9.73 -19.13 -2.54
C PRO A 819 -8.27 -19.51 -2.82
N GLU A 820 -8.00 -20.30 -3.85
CA GLU A 820 -6.66 -20.84 -4.17
C GLU A 820 -5.59 -19.74 -4.33
N TRP A 821 -5.95 -18.52 -4.76
CA TRP A 821 -5.02 -17.39 -4.85
C TRP A 821 -4.62 -16.74 -3.52
N GLU A 822 -5.31 -17.03 -2.41
CA GLU A 822 -4.94 -16.57 -1.06
C GLU A 822 -4.60 -17.74 -0.10
N LYS A 823 -5.19 -18.92 -0.33
CA LYS A 823 -4.98 -20.16 0.42
C LYS A 823 -3.50 -20.53 0.57
N TRP A 824 -2.73 -20.33 -0.49
CA TRP A 824 -1.29 -20.63 -0.54
C TRP A 824 -0.41 -19.42 -0.23
N ALA A 825 -0.95 -18.37 0.39
CA ALA A 825 -0.28 -17.09 0.59
C ALA A 825 -0.29 -16.58 2.03
N ARG A 826 0.54 -15.57 2.27
CA ARG A 826 0.39 -14.59 3.36
C ARG A 826 -0.24 -13.33 2.73
N LYS A 827 -0.73 -12.37 3.52
CA LYS A 827 -1.34 -11.10 3.05
C LYS A 827 -1.07 -9.96 4.03
N ASP A 828 -1.17 -8.72 3.55
CA ASP A 828 -1.19 -7.51 4.39
C ASP A 828 -2.39 -6.58 4.08
N VAL A 829 -3.13 -6.82 2.99
CA VAL A 829 -4.35 -6.08 2.63
C VAL A 829 -5.51 -7.05 2.44
N PHE A 830 -6.53 -6.96 3.29
CA PHE A 830 -7.63 -7.92 3.42
C PHE A 830 -8.95 -7.29 2.98
N ARG A 831 -9.52 -7.76 1.85
CA ARG A 831 -10.82 -7.29 1.37
C ARG A 831 -11.96 -7.79 2.26
N ILE A 832 -12.71 -6.86 2.85
CA ILE A 832 -14.08 -7.06 3.37
C ILE A 832 -15.07 -6.22 2.55
N GLY A 833 -16.30 -6.72 2.36
CA GLY A 833 -17.24 -6.21 1.34
C GLY A 833 -18.51 -7.07 1.25
N ARG A 834 -19.33 -6.83 0.24
CA ARG A 834 -20.52 -7.67 -0.11
C ARG A 834 -20.52 -8.16 -1.57
N GLU A 835 -19.41 -7.92 -2.25
CA GLU A 835 -19.19 -8.22 -3.66
C GLU A 835 -18.69 -9.67 -3.82
N ASP A 836 -18.80 -10.24 -5.02
CA ASP A 836 -18.62 -11.69 -5.24
C ASP A 836 -17.23 -12.22 -4.82
N GLU A 837 -16.16 -11.42 -4.96
CA GLU A 837 -14.82 -11.76 -4.46
C GLU A 837 -14.39 -11.00 -3.19
N ALA A 838 -15.36 -10.55 -2.39
CA ALA A 838 -15.18 -10.00 -1.06
C ALA A 838 -15.64 -11.00 0.02
N SER A 839 -15.81 -10.53 1.26
CA SER A 839 -16.36 -11.30 2.38
C SER A 839 -16.92 -10.31 3.40
N GLU A 840 -18.01 -10.63 4.11
CA GLU A 840 -18.43 -9.78 5.23
C GLU A 840 -17.48 -9.92 6.43
N VAL A 841 -16.84 -11.08 6.55
CA VAL A 841 -15.93 -11.45 7.65
C VAL A 841 -14.66 -12.12 7.12
N VAL A 842 -13.50 -11.72 7.63
CA VAL A 842 -12.21 -12.41 7.38
C VAL A 842 -11.50 -12.66 8.71
N GLU A 843 -11.09 -13.90 8.97
CA GLU A 843 -10.26 -14.27 10.13
C GLU A 843 -8.81 -14.50 9.71
N ILE A 844 -7.88 -13.86 10.42
CA ILE A 844 -6.46 -13.78 10.04
C ILE A 844 -5.59 -14.13 11.25
N ALA A 845 -4.59 -14.99 11.07
CA ALA A 845 -3.57 -15.22 12.07
C ALA A 845 -2.33 -14.35 11.80
N PHE A 846 -1.94 -13.54 12.79
CA PHE A 846 -0.71 -12.73 12.80
C PHE A 846 0.25 -13.23 13.88
N ARG A 847 1.56 -13.08 13.66
CA ARG A 847 2.61 -13.44 14.64
C ARG A 847 3.58 -12.28 14.80
N PHE A 848 3.32 -11.40 15.77
CA PHE A 848 4.07 -10.16 15.95
C PHE A 848 5.46 -10.38 16.57
N ARG A 849 6.54 -9.87 15.95
CA ARG A 849 7.94 -10.14 16.35
C ARG A 849 8.83 -8.90 16.38
N GLU A 850 10.11 -9.07 16.73
CA GLU A 850 11.28 -8.19 16.55
C GLU A 850 11.27 -6.70 17.00
N PHE A 851 10.22 -5.91 16.78
CA PHE A 851 10.20 -4.45 16.94
C PHE A 851 8.94 -3.94 17.64
N ALA A 852 9.09 -3.09 18.66
CA ALA A 852 7.98 -2.52 19.40
C ALA A 852 7.61 -1.11 18.87
N GLY A 853 6.49 -0.57 19.34
CA GLY A 853 6.10 0.82 19.10
C GLY A 853 4.74 0.96 18.42
N THR A 854 4.48 2.16 17.90
CA THR A 854 3.19 2.56 17.35
C THR A 854 3.06 2.25 15.86
N TYR A 855 2.05 1.47 15.49
CA TYR A 855 1.69 1.05 14.14
C TYR A 855 0.21 1.38 13.84
N MET A 856 -0.22 1.17 12.59
CA MET A 856 -1.58 1.49 12.12
C MET A 856 -2.32 0.29 11.54
N GLU A 857 -3.64 0.43 11.47
CA GLU A 857 -4.57 -0.43 10.75
C GLU A 857 -5.65 0.48 10.14
N HIS A 858 -6.05 0.25 8.88
CA HIS A 858 -7.01 1.12 8.20
C HIS A 858 -7.67 0.49 6.98
N CYS A 859 -8.80 1.05 6.58
CA CYS A 859 -9.31 0.86 5.22
C CYS A 859 -8.39 1.56 4.22
N HIS A 860 -7.89 0.84 3.21
CA HIS A 860 -7.02 1.39 2.17
C HIS A 860 -7.78 1.93 0.94
N ASN A 861 -9.12 1.97 0.97
CA ASN A 861 -9.82 3.04 0.28
C ASN A 861 -9.46 4.33 1.03
N THR A 862 -8.39 4.98 0.56
CA THR A 862 -7.73 6.09 1.25
C THR A 862 -8.65 7.29 1.49
N GLN A 863 -9.76 7.40 0.75
CA GLN A 863 -10.77 8.44 1.02
C GLN A 863 -11.60 8.12 2.29
N HIS A 864 -11.77 6.84 2.62
CA HIS A 864 -12.28 6.39 3.91
C HIS A 864 -11.24 6.61 5.01
N GLU A 865 -9.97 6.25 4.77
CA GLU A 865 -8.83 6.52 5.68
C GLU A 865 -8.73 8.00 6.10
N ASP A 866 -8.89 8.93 5.15
CA ASP A 866 -8.85 10.38 5.37
C ASP A 866 -10.06 10.92 6.16
N THR A 867 -11.13 10.12 6.39
CA THR A 867 -12.42 10.62 6.92
C THR A 867 -13.18 9.76 7.98
N ALA A 868 -12.61 8.98 8.89
CA ALA A 868 -11.21 8.69 9.17
C ALA A 868 -11.09 7.23 9.68
N MET A 869 -11.14 6.30 8.72
CA MET A 869 -11.24 4.84 8.90
C MET A 869 -9.89 4.19 9.20
N LEU A 870 -9.26 4.72 10.24
CA LEU A 870 -7.85 4.54 10.59
C LEU A 870 -7.76 4.40 12.12
N LEU A 871 -7.03 3.41 12.61
CA LEU A 871 -6.76 3.22 14.03
C LEU A 871 -5.28 3.02 14.30
N ARG A 872 -4.90 3.32 15.54
CA ARG A 872 -3.57 3.07 16.08
C ARG A 872 -3.59 1.82 16.97
N TRP A 873 -2.55 1.01 16.83
CA TRP A 873 -2.20 -0.03 17.79
C TRP A 873 -0.72 0.11 18.21
N ASP A 874 -0.39 -0.30 19.43
CA ASP A 874 0.98 -0.24 19.97
C ASP A 874 1.48 -1.66 20.27
N LEU A 875 2.51 -2.13 19.55
CA LEU A 875 3.20 -3.37 19.87
C LEU A 875 4.09 -3.15 21.10
N GLU A 876 3.74 -3.73 22.24
CA GLU A 876 4.40 -3.45 23.51
C GLU A 876 5.60 -4.36 23.81
N GLN A 877 6.62 -3.79 24.46
CA GLN A 877 7.71 -4.55 25.07
C GLN A 877 7.18 -5.41 26.24
N PRO A 878 7.78 -6.59 26.53
CA PRO A 878 7.28 -7.47 27.58
C PRO A 878 7.32 -6.79 28.95
N GLY A 879 6.18 -6.78 29.65
CA GLY A 879 6.05 -6.11 30.95
C GLY A 879 5.99 -4.58 30.89
N GLN A 880 5.72 -3.99 29.72
CA GLN A 880 5.36 -2.59 29.60
C GLN A 880 3.98 -2.32 30.23
N PHE A 881 3.92 -1.32 31.11
CA PHE A 881 2.66 -0.89 31.75
C PHE A 881 2.26 0.54 31.36
N GLN A 882 3.25 1.41 31.11
CA GLN A 882 3.09 2.80 30.68
C GLN A 882 2.87 2.88 29.16
N LEU A 883 2.16 3.91 28.70
CA LEU A 883 1.79 4.10 27.29
C LEU A 883 2.81 4.96 26.55
N MET A 884 3.03 4.68 25.27
CA MET A 884 3.89 5.50 24.41
C MET A 884 3.19 6.84 24.09
N PRO A 885 3.81 8.01 24.32
CA PRO A 885 3.15 9.29 24.13
C PRO A 885 3.03 9.64 22.65
N THR A 886 1.97 10.35 22.30
CA THR A 886 1.64 10.70 20.91
C THR A 886 2.47 11.90 20.45
N PRO A 887 3.26 11.79 19.36
CA PRO A 887 3.96 12.93 18.78
C PRO A 887 2.96 13.89 18.14
N LEU A 888 3.16 15.19 18.29
CA LEU A 888 2.40 16.26 17.66
C LEU A 888 3.37 17.21 16.94
N PRO A 889 3.59 17.05 15.64
CA PRO A 889 4.47 17.91 14.85
C PRO A 889 3.92 19.33 14.69
N SER A 890 4.84 20.28 14.50
CA SER A 890 4.55 21.69 14.19
C SER A 890 5.77 22.35 13.55
N TRP A 891 5.61 23.55 13.00
CA TRP A 891 6.73 24.38 12.51
C TRP A 891 7.80 24.68 13.57
N ASP A 892 7.45 24.65 14.86
CA ASP A 892 8.40 24.84 15.95
C ASP A 892 9.17 23.55 16.32
N GLY A 893 8.73 22.40 15.79
CA GLY A 893 9.22 21.06 16.09
C GLY A 893 8.12 20.14 16.63
N VAL A 894 8.47 18.89 16.92
CA VAL A 894 7.54 17.90 17.49
C VAL A 894 7.51 18.02 19.02
N ARG A 895 6.30 18.09 19.59
CA ARG A 895 6.02 17.95 21.02
C ARG A 895 5.25 16.65 21.28
N TYR A 896 4.97 16.32 22.54
CA TYR A 896 4.21 15.13 22.90
C TYR A 896 2.97 15.45 23.74
N VAL A 897 2.01 14.53 23.73
CA VAL A 897 0.89 14.45 24.70
C VAL A 897 0.69 13.02 25.16
N ASN A 898 0.05 12.85 26.32
CA ASN A 898 -0.32 11.54 26.83
C ASN A 898 -1.29 10.84 25.86
N SER A 899 -1.13 9.53 25.75
CA SER A 899 -2.06 8.63 25.04
C SER A 899 -3.03 7.98 26.03
N VAL A 900 -4.15 7.46 25.55
CA VAL A 900 -5.11 6.63 26.31
C VAL A 900 -5.37 5.34 25.54
N ALA A 901 -5.50 4.22 26.25
CA ALA A 901 -5.82 2.92 25.65
C ALA A 901 -7.28 2.54 25.87
N LEU A 902 -7.87 1.81 24.91
CA LEU A 902 -9.14 1.12 25.12
C LEU A 902 -9.00 0.11 26.28
N PRO A 903 -10.06 -0.15 27.07
CA PRO A 903 -10.00 -1.10 28.18
C PRO A 903 -9.54 -2.51 27.79
N THR A 904 -9.86 -2.95 26.57
CA THR A 904 -9.54 -4.28 26.02
C THR A 904 -8.17 -4.38 25.36
N ALA A 905 -7.45 -3.26 25.14
CA ALA A 905 -6.29 -3.20 24.25
C ALA A 905 -5.24 -4.31 24.53
N ARG A 906 -4.93 -4.58 25.81
CA ARG A 906 -3.98 -5.64 26.23
C ARG A 906 -4.59 -7.03 26.43
N THR A 907 -5.92 -7.15 26.49
CA THR A 907 -6.60 -8.44 26.75
C THR A 907 -7.10 -9.10 25.48
N GLY A 908 -7.61 -8.32 24.53
CA GLY A 908 -8.52 -8.82 23.49
C GLY A 908 -9.85 -9.27 24.11
N PHE A 909 -10.63 -10.01 23.32
CA PHE A 909 -11.76 -10.81 23.79
C PHE A 909 -11.27 -12.21 24.24
N ARG A 910 -12.09 -12.93 25.02
CA ARG A 910 -11.88 -14.35 25.37
C ARG A 910 -13.20 -15.10 25.30
N ASP A 911 -13.18 -16.25 24.63
CA ASP A 911 -14.36 -17.13 24.48
C ASP A 911 -14.92 -17.61 25.84
N ASP A 912 -14.09 -17.64 26.89
CA ASP A 912 -14.46 -17.99 28.28
C ASP A 912 -15.59 -17.10 28.88
N ASP A 913 -15.86 -15.91 28.32
CA ASP A 913 -16.77 -14.91 28.88
C ASP A 913 -18.20 -14.93 28.27
N ASP A 914 -18.52 -15.77 27.26
CA ASP A 914 -19.84 -15.74 26.58
C ASP A 914 -20.43 -17.11 26.17
N GLU A 915 -21.13 -17.80 27.09
CA GLU A 915 -22.00 -18.98 26.80
C GLU A 915 -23.29 -18.62 26.01
N SER A 916 -23.41 -17.43 25.38
CA SER A 916 -24.66 -16.96 24.76
C SER A 916 -24.60 -16.53 23.28
N ARG A 917 -23.44 -16.66 22.62
CA ARG A 917 -23.30 -16.57 21.15
C ARG A 917 -23.62 -17.92 20.49
N ASP A 918 -24.90 -18.10 20.16
CA ASP A 918 -25.45 -19.25 19.41
C ASP A 918 -25.68 -18.85 17.92
N ASP A 919 -24.69 -18.18 17.34
CA ASP A 919 -24.58 -17.80 15.93
C ASP A 919 -23.50 -18.64 15.23
N GLY A 920 -23.95 -19.68 14.52
CA GLY A 920 -23.09 -20.74 13.99
C GLY A 920 -22.08 -20.30 12.92
N GLY A 921 -20.90 -20.92 12.95
CA GLY A 921 -19.72 -20.52 12.18
C GLY A 921 -18.45 -20.44 13.04
N SER A 922 -18.26 -21.37 13.98
CA SER A 922 -17.02 -21.45 14.77
C SER A 922 -15.91 -22.14 13.97
N ILE A 923 -14.66 -21.89 14.36
CA ILE A 923 -13.45 -22.61 13.91
C ILE A 923 -13.59 -24.15 14.04
N ASP A 924 -14.50 -24.64 14.90
CA ASP A 924 -14.77 -26.07 15.07
C ASP A 924 -15.44 -26.74 13.85
N ASP A 925 -16.20 -25.99 13.02
CA ASP A 925 -16.95 -26.55 11.88
C ASP A 925 -16.11 -26.76 10.60
N ILE A 926 -14.86 -26.26 10.57
CA ILE A 926 -13.95 -26.40 9.40
C ILE A 926 -13.37 -27.84 9.30
N VAL A 927 -13.64 -28.72 10.28
CA VAL A 927 -13.00 -30.04 10.45
C VAL A 927 -13.94 -31.23 10.18
N ASP A 928 -14.75 -31.19 9.12
CA ASP A 928 -15.33 -32.42 8.55
C ASP A 928 -15.64 -32.31 7.03
N ASN A 929 -14.70 -32.76 6.19
CA ASN A 929 -14.86 -32.92 4.74
C ASN A 929 -13.87 -34.00 4.21
N ASP A 930 -14.25 -35.28 4.29
CA ASP A 930 -13.57 -36.39 3.58
C ASP A 930 -14.62 -37.29 2.89
N ASP A 931 -14.52 -37.40 1.56
CA ASP A 931 -15.63 -37.81 0.71
C ASP A 931 -15.68 -39.33 0.46
N GLY A 932 -16.13 -40.05 1.48
CA GLY A 932 -16.99 -41.23 1.36
C GLY A 932 -16.54 -42.44 0.51
N LEU A 933 -16.12 -43.53 1.18
CA LEU A 933 -16.06 -44.87 0.58
C LEU A 933 -16.69 -45.99 1.43
N GLY A 934 -17.76 -46.60 0.90
CA GLY A 934 -17.97 -48.04 0.98
C GLY A 934 -18.79 -48.62 2.14
N ASP A 935 -20.10 -48.77 1.91
CA ASP A 935 -20.99 -49.67 2.66
C ASP A 935 -20.42 -51.10 2.83
N ASN A 936 -20.37 -51.60 4.08
CA ASN A 936 -20.97 -52.89 4.49
C ASN A 936 -20.93 -53.03 6.04
N GLY A 937 -22.03 -53.44 6.66
CA GLY A 937 -22.15 -53.49 8.13
C GLY A 937 -22.09 -54.90 8.77
N ASN A 938 -22.69 -54.98 9.97
CA ASN A 938 -23.13 -56.17 10.72
C ASN A 938 -22.22 -56.70 11.88
N THR A 939 -22.81 -56.66 13.10
CA THR A 939 -22.62 -57.53 14.30
C THR A 939 -21.28 -57.63 15.06
N ASP A 940 -21.32 -57.09 16.29
CA ASP A 940 -21.43 -57.85 17.59
C ASP A 940 -20.21 -58.61 18.18
N ASP A 941 -20.29 -58.88 19.51
CA ASP A 941 -19.37 -59.64 20.40
C ASP A 941 -17.87 -59.22 20.40
N GLY A 942 -17.21 -58.80 21.50
CA GLY A 942 -17.41 -59.11 22.91
C GLY A 942 -16.08 -59.54 23.58
N LEU A 943 -15.87 -59.18 24.86
CA LEU A 943 -14.91 -59.77 25.83
C LEU A 943 -13.39 -59.50 25.58
N ALA A 944 -12.67 -58.81 26.49
CA ALA A 944 -12.07 -59.31 27.75
C ALA A 944 -10.80 -60.20 27.53
N ASP A 945 -9.73 -60.24 28.33
CA ASP A 945 -9.29 -59.56 29.57
C ASP A 945 -7.87 -60.11 29.93
N ASN A 946 -7.17 -59.56 30.93
CA ASN A 946 -5.87 -59.97 31.51
C ASN A 946 -4.59 -59.62 30.71
N GLY A 947 -3.48 -59.22 31.35
CA GLY A 947 -3.31 -58.91 32.78
C GLY A 947 -1.85 -58.85 33.27
N ASP A 948 -1.66 -58.25 34.45
CA ASP A 948 -0.56 -58.36 35.45
C ASP A 948 0.92 -58.10 35.03
N GLY A 949 1.78 -57.52 35.89
CA GLY A 949 1.63 -57.01 37.27
C GLY A 949 2.87 -56.20 37.71
N ASN A 950 2.78 -55.27 38.67
CA ASN A 950 2.98 -55.48 40.13
C ASN A 950 4.49 -55.56 40.52
N THR A 951 5.05 -54.97 41.59
CA THR A 951 4.55 -54.34 42.85
C THR A 951 5.25 -52.98 43.12
N ASP A 952 5.09 -52.20 44.21
CA ASP A 952 4.42 -52.21 45.54
C ASP A 952 4.20 -50.72 45.95
N GLY A 953 3.36 -50.29 46.91
CA GLY A 953 2.40 -50.98 47.79
C GLY A 953 2.30 -50.32 49.20
N GLY A 954 1.25 -49.53 49.50
CA GLY A 954 1.13 -48.88 50.84
C GLY A 954 -0.09 -47.98 51.12
N LEU A 955 -1.14 -48.57 51.72
CA LEU A 955 -2.07 -48.12 52.78
C LEU A 955 -2.01 -46.65 53.31
N ALA A 956 -3.09 -46.00 53.81
CA ALA A 956 -4.56 -46.26 53.79
C ALA A 956 -5.33 -45.03 54.37
N ASP A 957 -6.65 -44.99 54.16
CA ASP A 957 -7.63 -43.96 54.58
C ASP A 957 -8.02 -43.97 56.09
N ASN A 958 -8.43 -42.81 56.67
CA ASN A 958 -9.68 -42.61 57.48
C ASN A 958 -9.73 -41.29 58.31
N GLY A 959 -10.88 -40.60 58.28
CA GLY A 959 -11.66 -40.26 59.51
C GLY A 959 -11.60 -38.87 60.17
N ASP A 960 -12.76 -38.19 60.18
CA ASP A 960 -13.42 -37.38 61.24
C ASP A 960 -12.66 -36.53 62.30
N GLY A 961 -13.23 -35.36 62.66
CA GLY A 961 -13.31 -34.97 64.09
C GLY A 961 -13.16 -33.49 64.53
N ASN A 962 -14.25 -32.70 64.42
CA ASN A 962 -14.82 -31.69 65.36
C ASN A 962 -13.99 -30.94 66.46
N THR A 963 -14.54 -29.78 66.91
CA THR A 963 -14.17 -28.90 68.06
C THR A 963 -13.02 -27.89 67.85
N GLY A 964 -13.04 -26.66 68.41
CA GLY A 964 -14.13 -25.99 69.15
C GLY A 964 -13.79 -24.55 69.65
N ASP A 965 -14.83 -23.81 70.03
CA ASP A 965 -14.92 -22.61 70.90
C ASP A 965 -13.84 -21.49 70.87
N GLY A 966 -14.20 -20.36 70.24
CA GLY A 966 -14.81 -19.21 70.96
C GLY A 966 -13.95 -18.18 71.71
N LEU A 967 -14.25 -16.89 71.51
CA LEU A 967 -14.62 -15.90 72.55
C LEU A 967 -15.02 -14.54 71.93
N ALA A 968 -15.70 -13.68 72.69
CA ALA A 968 -16.15 -12.36 72.27
C ALA A 968 -16.06 -11.35 73.44
N ASP A 969 -16.00 -10.05 73.14
CA ASP A 969 -16.53 -8.98 74.01
C ASP A 969 -16.91 -7.73 73.19
N ASN A 970 -17.52 -6.75 73.87
CA ASN A 970 -18.33 -5.65 73.34
C ASN A 970 -17.63 -4.29 73.49
N GLY A 971 -18.24 -3.21 72.95
CA GLY A 971 -17.78 -1.84 73.19
C GLY A 971 -18.67 -0.77 72.54
N ASP A 972 -19.66 -0.25 73.27
CA ASP A 972 -20.64 0.74 72.78
C ASP A 972 -20.06 2.15 72.55
N GLY A 973 -20.70 2.92 71.65
CA GLY A 973 -20.48 4.37 71.48
C GLY A 973 -21.53 5.00 70.56
N ASN A 974 -22.57 5.64 71.12
CA ASN A 974 -23.79 6.04 70.39
C ASN A 974 -24.16 7.53 70.58
N THR A 975 -25.03 8.04 69.69
CA THR A 975 -25.82 9.31 69.72
C THR A 975 -25.11 10.65 69.49
N GLY A 976 -25.79 11.58 68.80
CA GLY A 976 -25.30 12.96 68.57
C GLY A 976 -26.11 13.85 67.60
N ASP A 977 -27.45 13.78 67.58
CA ASP A 977 -28.29 14.63 66.71
C ASP A 977 -28.34 16.12 67.15
N GLY A 978 -28.60 17.04 66.20
CA GLY A 978 -29.63 18.07 66.42
C GLY A 978 -29.36 19.55 66.06
N LEU A 979 -30.10 20.02 65.05
CA LEU A 979 -30.92 21.26 65.03
C LEU A 979 -30.30 22.70 65.07
N ALA A 980 -30.44 23.38 63.92
CA ALA A 980 -31.29 24.57 63.71
C ALA A 980 -30.81 26.04 63.95
N ASP A 981 -31.56 26.94 63.27
CA ASP A 981 -31.81 28.38 63.46
C ASP A 981 -30.80 29.49 63.03
N ASN A 982 -31.13 30.10 61.86
CA ASN A 982 -31.53 31.50 61.65
C ASN A 982 -30.55 32.69 61.39
N ASP A 983 -30.92 33.42 60.32
CA ASP A 983 -31.10 34.87 60.15
C ASP A 983 -30.03 35.88 59.62
N ASP A 984 -30.58 36.76 58.77
CA ASP A 984 -30.33 38.20 58.50
C ASP A 984 -29.20 38.77 57.60
N GLY A 985 -29.62 39.72 56.73
CA GLY A 985 -28.78 40.77 56.10
C GLY A 985 -28.29 40.49 54.66
N ASN A 986 -28.97 40.76 53.54
CA ASN A 986 -29.86 41.86 53.06
C ASN A 986 -29.13 43.06 52.39
N SER A 987 -29.81 43.65 51.38
CA SER A 987 -29.48 44.80 50.50
C SER A 987 -28.40 44.58 49.42
N GLY A 988 -28.60 45.02 48.16
CA GLY A 988 -29.83 45.52 47.52
C GLY A 988 -29.59 46.41 46.28
N ASP A 989 -30.50 46.28 45.29
CA ASP A 989 -30.87 47.28 44.24
C ASP A 989 -29.75 47.68 43.22
N ASP A 990 -29.95 48.14 41.97
CA ASP A 990 -31.11 48.54 41.13
C ASP A 990 -30.61 48.64 39.63
N LEU A 991 -31.34 48.73 38.50
CA LEU A 991 -32.79 48.72 38.14
C LEU A 991 -32.97 48.47 36.59
N ALA A 992 -33.62 47.37 36.16
CA ALA A 992 -34.33 47.16 34.86
C ALA A 992 -33.56 47.18 33.49
N ASP A 993 -34.14 46.85 32.31
CA ASP A 993 -35.53 46.44 31.96
C ASP A 993 -35.66 45.57 30.68
N VAL A 994 -36.84 44.94 30.50
CA VAL A 994 -37.47 44.26 29.32
C VAL A 994 -36.59 43.44 28.32
N GLY A 995 -36.88 42.17 28.03
CA GLY A 995 -37.89 41.25 28.60
C GLY A 995 -38.35 40.13 27.65
N ASP A 996 -39.09 39.17 28.23
CA ASP A 996 -40.04 38.19 27.64
C ASP A 996 -39.58 37.20 26.54
N SER A 997 -39.90 35.90 26.57
CA SER A 997 -40.67 35.14 27.57
C SER A 997 -40.37 33.62 27.57
N ARG A 998 -40.09 33.09 28.77
CA ARG A 998 -40.49 31.78 29.38
C ARG A 998 -40.26 30.46 28.61
N ASP A 999 -39.58 29.47 29.19
CA ASP A 999 -39.98 28.52 30.28
C ASP A 999 -41.13 27.55 29.83
N ASP A 1000 -41.14 26.24 30.10
CA ASP A 1000 -40.25 25.41 30.94
C ASP A 1000 -40.36 23.87 30.66
N ASP A 1001 -39.32 23.14 31.10
CA ASP A 1001 -39.32 21.80 31.74
C ASP A 1001 -39.76 20.44 31.08
N ARG A 1002 -39.10 19.36 31.59
CA ARG A 1002 -39.52 17.93 31.76
C ARG A 1002 -39.61 16.90 30.60
N ASN A 1003 -38.51 16.17 30.45
CA ASN A 1003 -38.37 14.71 30.24
C ASN A 1003 -39.48 13.81 30.88
N ARG A 1004 -40.09 12.89 30.10
CA ARG A 1004 -40.33 11.44 30.44
C ARG A 1004 -41.08 10.60 29.38
N ASN A 1005 -40.76 9.31 29.33
CA ASN A 1005 -41.33 8.21 28.52
C ASN A 1005 -42.87 8.18 28.35
N ALA A 1006 -43.36 7.82 27.15
CA ALA A 1006 -44.05 6.52 26.91
C ALA A 1006 -44.59 6.36 25.46
N ARG A 1007 -44.88 5.12 25.06
CA ARG A 1007 -45.69 4.70 23.88
C ARG A 1007 -47.13 5.27 24.03
N ASP A 1008 -47.98 5.41 23.00
CA ASP A 1008 -48.20 4.52 21.85
C ASP A 1008 -49.05 5.18 20.72
N GLU A 1009 -49.19 4.46 19.59
CA GLU A 1009 -50.20 4.59 18.51
C GLU A 1009 -50.59 5.96 17.90
N ARG A 1010 -50.31 6.12 16.59
CA ARG A 1010 -51.37 6.37 15.57
C ARG A 1010 -50.93 5.96 14.17
N ARG A 1011 -51.88 5.51 13.35
CA ARG A 1011 -51.66 4.92 12.01
C ARG A 1011 -52.33 5.72 10.87
N ASP A 1012 -51.91 5.33 9.66
CA ASP A 1012 -52.60 5.39 8.37
C ASP A 1012 -52.71 6.76 7.65
N ARG A 1013 -52.25 6.73 6.38
CA ARG A 1013 -52.85 7.25 5.12
C ARG A 1013 -51.97 8.21 4.31
N ASP A 1014 -51.76 8.00 3.01
CA ASP A 1014 -52.09 6.87 2.11
C ASP A 1014 -51.04 6.83 0.97
N ASP A 1015 -50.82 5.65 0.36
CA ASP A 1015 -50.06 5.48 -0.89
C ASP A 1015 -50.78 6.11 -2.11
N ASP A 1016 -50.08 6.34 -3.22
CA ASP A 1016 -50.35 5.58 -4.47
C ASP A 1016 -49.33 5.78 -5.61
N ARG A 1017 -49.11 4.69 -6.39
CA ARG A 1017 -48.59 4.63 -7.78
C ARG A 1017 -47.12 5.04 -8.06
N ASN A 1018 -46.35 4.35 -8.92
CA ASN A 1018 -46.71 3.27 -9.85
C ASN A 1018 -45.52 2.31 -10.16
N ARG A 1019 -45.73 0.99 -10.12
CA ARG A 1019 -44.93 -0.03 -10.83
C ARG A 1019 -45.89 -0.86 -11.69
N ASN A 1020 -45.61 -1.02 -13.00
CA ASN A 1020 -45.91 -2.29 -13.69
C ASN A 1020 -45.31 -2.41 -15.10
N ALA A 1021 -45.22 -3.67 -15.55
CA ALA A 1021 -44.77 -4.16 -16.85
C ALA A 1021 -43.24 -4.01 -17.11
N ARG A 1022 -42.51 -5.07 -17.50
CA ARG A 1022 -42.94 -6.42 -17.93
C ARG A 1022 -42.13 -7.52 -17.27
N ASP A 1023 -42.83 -8.60 -16.93
CA ASP A 1023 -42.28 -9.95 -16.92
C ASP A 1023 -43.32 -10.89 -17.55
N GLU A 1024 -42.88 -11.83 -18.38
CA GLU A 1024 -43.74 -12.84 -19.01
C GLU A 1024 -42.89 -14.01 -19.55
N ARG A 1025 -42.47 -14.95 -18.67
CA ARG A 1025 -42.59 -16.43 -18.83
C ARG A 1025 -41.61 -17.23 -17.96
N ARG A 1026 -42.14 -17.91 -16.94
CA ARG A 1026 -41.79 -19.29 -16.55
C ARG A 1026 -43.01 -19.92 -15.86
N ASP A 1027 -43.15 -21.24 -16.05
CA ASP A 1027 -43.87 -22.24 -15.24
C ASP A 1027 -44.55 -23.30 -16.10
N ARG A 1028 -43.95 -24.51 -16.09
CA ARG A 1028 -44.61 -25.83 -15.99
C ARG A 1028 -43.58 -26.96 -15.97
N ASP A 1029 -43.46 -27.55 -14.79
CA ASP A 1029 -43.54 -28.98 -14.48
C ASP A 1029 -42.80 -30.00 -15.37
N ASP A 1030 -41.94 -30.79 -14.71
CA ASP A 1030 -41.70 -32.24 -14.88
C ASP A 1030 -42.11 -32.91 -16.21
N ASP A 1031 -41.16 -33.62 -16.86
CA ASP A 1031 -40.95 -35.04 -16.49
C ASP A 1031 -39.72 -35.72 -17.16
N ARG A 1032 -39.10 -36.64 -16.40
CA ARG A 1032 -38.39 -37.86 -16.83
C ARG A 1032 -37.53 -37.92 -18.13
N ASN A 1033 -36.20 -38.00 -17.88
CA ASN A 1033 -35.41 -39.26 -18.03
C ASN A 1033 -34.92 -39.74 -19.42
N ARG A 1034 -33.58 -39.93 -19.48
CA ARG A 1034 -32.78 -40.95 -20.23
C ARG A 1034 -32.33 -40.74 -21.69
N ASN A 1035 -31.03 -41.06 -21.83
CA ASN A 1035 -30.38 -41.86 -22.86
C ASN A 1035 -29.78 -41.22 -24.14
N THR A 1036 -28.46 -40.98 -24.04
CA THR A 1036 -27.42 -41.61 -24.88
C THR A 1036 -27.35 -41.36 -26.39
N ARG A 1037 -26.12 -40.98 -26.78
CA ARG A 1037 -25.29 -41.57 -27.85
C ARG A 1037 -25.40 -41.08 -29.31
N ASP A 1038 -24.23 -40.66 -29.75
CA ASP A 1038 -23.49 -41.15 -30.92
C ASP A 1038 -23.94 -40.78 -32.35
N GLU A 1039 -22.95 -40.18 -33.02
CA GLU A 1039 -22.51 -40.52 -34.37
C GLU A 1039 -23.31 -40.05 -35.60
N ARG A 1040 -22.70 -39.04 -36.24
CA ARG A 1040 -22.12 -39.13 -37.60
C ARG A 1040 -22.99 -38.79 -38.82
N ARG A 1041 -22.34 -37.95 -39.65
CA ARG A 1041 -22.04 -38.12 -41.09
C ARG A 1041 -22.96 -37.49 -42.14
N ASP A 1042 -22.27 -36.69 -42.96
CA ASP A 1042 -22.21 -36.77 -44.42
C ASP A 1042 -23.39 -36.27 -45.27
N ARG A 1043 -23.02 -35.31 -46.15
CA ARG A 1043 -23.41 -35.23 -47.58
C ARG A 1043 -24.83 -34.76 -47.89
N ASP A 1044 -25.11 -34.17 -49.06
CA ASP A 1044 -24.26 -33.58 -50.12
C ASP A 1044 -25.14 -32.63 -50.96
N ASP A 1045 -24.52 -31.94 -51.93
CA ASP A 1045 -25.11 -31.62 -53.23
C ASP A 1045 -26.37 -30.72 -53.35
N ASP A 1046 -26.09 -29.45 -53.61
CA ASP A 1046 -26.18 -28.85 -54.96
C ASP A 1046 -27.39 -28.00 -55.43
N ARG A 1047 -27.02 -27.03 -56.29
CA ARG A 1047 -27.76 -26.44 -57.43
C ARG A 1047 -28.95 -25.45 -57.25
N ASN A 1048 -28.59 -24.15 -57.33
CA ASN A 1048 -28.66 -23.31 -58.56
C ASN A 1048 -30.03 -22.79 -59.11
N ARG A 1049 -30.08 -21.46 -59.33
CA ARG A 1049 -30.75 -20.65 -60.41
C ARG A 1049 -32.17 -20.04 -60.27
N ASN A 1050 -32.20 -18.79 -60.76
CA ASN A 1050 -33.21 -18.11 -61.61
C ASN A 1050 -34.39 -17.30 -61.03
N THR A 1051 -34.12 -16.00 -60.83
CA THR A 1051 -34.66 -14.86 -61.61
C THR A 1051 -36.14 -14.82 -62.05
N ARG A 1052 -36.81 -13.68 -61.77
CA ARG A 1052 -37.82 -12.98 -62.60
C ARG A 1052 -37.92 -11.51 -62.11
N ASP A 1053 -37.83 -10.49 -62.97
CA ASP A 1053 -38.88 -9.89 -63.85
C ASP A 1053 -39.96 -9.11 -63.04
N GLU A 1054 -40.42 -7.90 -63.41
CA GLU A 1054 -40.06 -6.96 -64.51
C GLU A 1054 -40.75 -5.58 -64.32
N ARG A 1055 -40.27 -4.54 -65.03
CA ARG A 1055 -41.04 -3.33 -65.50
C ARG A 1055 -41.48 -2.31 -64.42
N ARG A 1056 -41.68 -0.99 -64.66
CA ARG A 1056 -41.73 -0.08 -65.85
C ARG A 1056 -41.68 1.40 -65.34
N ASP A 1057 -41.60 2.52 -66.08
CA ASP A 1057 -41.07 2.97 -67.41
C ASP A 1057 -41.12 4.53 -67.40
N ARG A 1058 -40.05 5.25 -67.82
CA ARG A 1058 -40.08 6.49 -68.68
C ARG A 1058 -40.66 7.85 -68.18
N ASP A 1059 -40.31 9.03 -68.72
CA ASP A 1059 -39.57 9.43 -69.97
C ASP A 1059 -38.66 10.70 -69.80
N ASP A 1060 -37.91 11.04 -70.87
CA ASP A 1060 -37.04 12.20 -71.27
C ASP A 1060 -37.26 13.62 -70.63
N ASP A 1061 -36.41 14.66 -70.80
CA ASP A 1061 -35.46 15.01 -71.89
C ASP A 1061 -34.21 15.82 -71.45
N ARG A 1062 -33.36 16.26 -72.41
CA ARG A 1062 -31.92 16.58 -72.27
C ARG A 1062 -31.56 18.06 -72.42
N ASN A 1063 -30.33 18.43 -72.01
CA ASN A 1063 -29.42 19.20 -72.89
C ASN A 1063 -27.92 18.96 -72.60
N ARG A 1064 -27.01 19.41 -73.48
CA ARG A 1064 -25.54 19.22 -73.44
C ARG A 1064 -24.76 20.52 -73.73
N ASN A 1065 -23.52 20.65 -73.24
CA ASN A 1065 -22.39 21.05 -74.12
C ASN A 1065 -20.98 20.81 -73.53
N ASN A 1066 -19.95 20.84 -74.41
CA ASN A 1066 -18.54 20.53 -74.12
C ASN A 1066 -17.63 21.79 -74.09
N ASN A 1067 -16.46 21.74 -73.41
CA ASN A 1067 -15.11 21.67 -74.06
C ASN A 1067 -13.88 21.84 -73.13
N ARG A 1068 -12.80 21.09 -73.47
CA ARG A 1068 -11.33 21.43 -73.40
C ARG A 1068 -10.68 21.56 -71.99
N ARG A 1069 -9.59 20.82 -71.70
CA ARG A 1069 -8.14 21.04 -72.00
C ARG A 1069 -7.55 22.27 -71.27
N SER A 1070 -6.31 22.27 -70.73
CA SER A 1070 -5.12 21.47 -71.08
C SER A 1070 -4.18 21.22 -69.87
N ASP A 1071 -3.12 20.43 -70.08
CA ASP A 1071 -2.01 20.13 -69.17
C ASP A 1071 -1.05 21.32 -68.92
N GLU A 1072 -0.27 21.29 -67.83
CA GLU A 1072 1.21 21.24 -67.90
C GLU A 1072 1.89 20.93 -66.55
N LEU A 1073 3.16 20.49 -66.57
CA LEU A 1073 4.02 20.29 -65.40
C LEU A 1073 5.21 21.28 -65.41
N ARG A 1074 5.73 21.69 -64.23
CA ARG A 1074 7.14 21.40 -63.80
C ARG A 1074 7.62 22.12 -62.52
N ARG A 1075 8.33 21.35 -61.70
CA ARG A 1075 9.64 21.63 -61.04
C ARG A 1075 10.13 23.09 -60.94
N SER A 1076 10.62 23.49 -59.75
CA SER A 1076 12.06 23.40 -59.42
C SER A 1076 12.42 23.77 -57.97
N ALA A 1077 13.66 23.44 -57.58
CA ALA A 1077 14.41 23.92 -56.40
C ALA A 1077 14.38 25.46 -56.24
N GLY A 1078 14.73 26.06 -55.08
CA GLY A 1078 15.38 25.52 -53.89
C GLY A 1078 16.78 26.12 -53.70
N ILE A 1079 16.91 27.13 -52.84
CA ILE A 1079 18.16 27.88 -52.58
C ILE A 1079 18.28 28.23 -51.08
N THR A 1080 19.35 27.74 -50.47
CA THR A 1080 20.09 28.29 -49.29
C THR A 1080 21.50 28.66 -49.79
N PRO A 1081 22.45 29.24 -49.00
CA PRO A 1081 22.49 29.56 -47.56
C PRO A 1081 22.99 31.00 -47.26
N VAL A 1082 23.72 31.18 -46.14
CA VAL A 1082 24.54 32.31 -45.62
C VAL A 1082 23.91 32.91 -44.34
N ALA A 1083 24.36 32.66 -43.09
CA ALA A 1083 25.68 32.83 -42.44
C ALA A 1083 26.04 34.33 -42.21
N SER A 1084 26.52 34.82 -41.06
CA SER A 1084 27.00 34.20 -39.80
C SER A 1084 27.33 35.28 -38.73
N PHE A 1085 27.65 34.83 -37.50
CA PHE A 1085 28.66 35.38 -36.54
C PHE A 1085 28.33 36.37 -35.39
N VAL A 1086 28.89 36.01 -34.22
CA VAL A 1086 29.41 36.80 -33.07
C VAL A 1086 28.47 37.32 -31.97
N ASP A 1087 28.74 36.81 -30.76
CA ASP A 1087 28.64 37.33 -29.38
C ASP A 1087 27.56 38.36 -28.99
N ARG A 1088 26.72 37.98 -28.02
CA ARG A 1088 27.08 38.09 -26.59
C ARG A 1088 26.26 37.17 -25.70
#